data_AF-A0A9N9MHQ8-F1
#
_entry.id   AF-A0A9N9MHQ8-F1
#
_cell.length_a   1.000
_cell.length_b   1.000
_cell.length_c   1.000
_cell.angle_alpha   90.00
_cell.angle_beta   90.00
_cell.angle_gamma   90.00
#
_symmetry.space_group_name_H-M   'P 1'
#
loop_
_entity.id
_entity.type
_entity.pdbx_description
1 polymer ?
#
loop_
_entity_poly.entity_id
_entity_poly.type
_entity_poly.pdbx_seq_one_letter_code
_entity_poly.pdbx_strand_id
1 'polypeptide(L)'
;MKKVNVYSQEQLLQIQSEFSRIKDVCYLDHAGATLYSEKQMENVVKDLTSNIYANPHAVSTSSQSTIDAVDIVRYRILSFFNTSPEDYSVIFTSGATQGLKLIAETFDFNGGTLIYLEDNHTSVLGMRCFAPNCRELKIEEAFELLTETQTKQAYNQDGRNCLFVYPAQSNFAGTKYPFSWLQTAKTKFGRCYTLLDAASYVSTNPLDLCQHQPDFVTISFYKIFGYPTGLGAVLVKRSSENILRKQYFGGGTVLMALSSKNVMVPRQNIHERFEDGTLPFLAIISLAHGFETLRRLELTPKLISQHTFNLAKYTFTNLLYMHHSNGTPVAVLYNFSGFEDIQKQGGIVNFNLRRDTGEFVGYSEVMHMANLHGIHLRTGCFCNPGSCQKHLNLSSKDVQKHFEAGHVCGDQNDLVDGVPTGSVRVSFGYMTTYEDADRFLDMIEKCFVTHPVIRKRRQFEAHFYNERNFNEEAKNKIDKKEYTLPPVIKKESDLSGELQKIYLYPVKSCAAFEVKRPWKLTEIGLEYDRRWMIVNASGTCVSQKQIKNLCTLRPILDFACNALRLRINDTEMAVPLEPSNNGPNSEGFFCNSKVCGDKITGYDCGDTIAEWLSDHLEKPGLRLLRQCDFNENIAVRTSKQGKQTVLSLANKAEYLLINTASIQWLRDRIPRNETLSHSLDSIIHRFRANLIVDFKEPFVENNLEAISVNEVAFKFTGHCTRCQMICIDQETGEISKEPLQTLSRELQGKMRFGVYLSQNNSDKDAFIQPKSLVNGYLKNQ
;
A
#
# COMPACT_ATOMS: atom_id res chain seq x y z
N MET A 1 -7.38 23.58 19.45
CA MET A 1 -6.14 23.37 20.24
C MET A 1 -5.09 24.38 19.77
N LYS A 2 -4.16 24.83 20.62
CA LYS A 2 -3.14 25.81 20.22
C LYS A 2 -2.05 25.10 19.39
N LYS A 3 -1.73 25.65 18.22
CA LYS A 3 -0.57 25.22 17.40
C LYS A 3 0.71 25.62 18.15
N VAL A 4 1.67 24.69 18.25
CA VAL A 4 2.96 24.92 18.92
C VAL A 4 4.04 24.89 17.85
N ASN A 5 4.45 26.07 17.39
CA ASN A 5 5.50 26.18 16.39
C ASN A 5 6.86 26.01 17.06
N VAL A 6 7.63 25.04 16.56
CA VAL A 6 8.96 24.69 17.07
C VAL A 6 10.06 25.38 16.24
N TYR A 7 9.80 25.59 14.96
CA TYR A 7 10.70 26.29 14.04
C TYR A 7 10.39 27.79 14.00
N SER A 8 11.41 28.60 13.72
CA SER A 8 11.20 29.99 13.35
C SER A 8 10.48 30.10 12.00
N GLN A 9 9.88 31.25 11.72
CA GLN A 9 9.20 31.50 10.44
C GLN A 9 10.18 31.42 9.26
N GLU A 10 11.40 31.91 9.44
CA GLU A 10 12.46 31.82 8.43
C GLU A 10 12.85 30.37 8.14
N GLN A 11 13.07 29.56 9.19
CA GLN A 11 13.36 28.12 9.04
C GLN A 11 12.23 27.38 8.33
N LEU A 12 10.97 27.67 8.64
CA LEU A 12 9.82 27.07 7.94
C LEU A 12 9.84 27.38 6.44
N LEU A 13 10.10 28.62 6.05
CA LEU A 13 10.20 29.02 4.65
C LEU A 13 11.37 28.32 3.95
N GLN A 14 12.52 28.20 4.62
CA GLN A 14 13.67 27.46 4.11
C GLN A 14 13.31 25.98 3.89
N ILE A 15 12.71 25.31 4.88
CA ILE A 15 12.29 23.91 4.76
C ILE A 15 11.29 23.76 3.61
N GLN A 16 10.28 24.63 3.51
CA GLN A 16 9.28 24.57 2.43
C GLN A 16 9.92 24.72 1.04
N SER A 17 10.95 25.54 0.90
CA SER A 17 11.67 25.71 -0.37
C SER A 17 12.37 24.44 -0.85
N GLU A 18 12.69 23.51 0.04
CA GLU A 18 13.32 22.22 -0.27
C GLU A 18 12.36 21.19 -0.89
N PHE A 19 11.06 21.45 -0.80
CA PHE A 19 10.00 20.52 -1.16
C PHE A 19 8.95 21.17 -2.07
N SER A 20 9.41 21.97 -3.04
CA SER A 20 8.54 22.72 -3.96
C SER A 20 7.61 21.80 -4.78
N ARG A 21 7.99 20.53 -4.98
CA ARG A 21 7.16 19.50 -5.63
C ARG A 21 5.93 19.05 -4.84
N ILE A 22 5.81 19.37 -3.55
CA ILE A 22 4.71 18.90 -2.69
C ILE A 22 3.48 19.82 -2.75
N LYS A 23 3.55 21.04 -3.30
CA LYS A 23 2.50 22.09 -3.32
C LYS A 23 1.06 21.66 -2.96
N ASP A 24 0.39 20.91 -3.84
CA ASP A 24 -1.03 20.54 -3.70
C ASP A 24 -1.26 19.18 -3.01
N VAL A 25 -0.18 18.59 -2.48
CA VAL A 25 -0.13 17.25 -1.90
C VAL A 25 0.10 17.36 -0.39
N CYS A 26 -0.78 16.75 0.40
CA CYS A 26 -0.59 16.58 1.83
C CYS A 26 0.02 15.20 2.09
N TYR A 27 1.33 15.14 2.34
CA TYR A 27 2.03 13.87 2.57
C TYR A 27 2.14 13.52 4.06
N LEU A 28 1.49 12.43 4.48
CA LEU A 28 1.39 11.97 5.87
C LEU A 28 1.80 10.49 6.05
N ASP A 29 2.69 9.95 5.19
CA ASP A 29 3.22 8.58 5.29
C ASP A 29 4.74 8.52 5.60
N HIS A 30 5.25 9.47 6.39
CA HIS A 30 6.66 9.56 6.77
C HIS A 30 7.20 8.34 7.53
N ALA A 31 6.37 7.59 8.24
CA ALA A 31 6.76 6.33 8.89
C ALA A 31 6.96 5.18 7.88
N GLY A 32 6.35 5.28 6.70
CA GLY A 32 6.61 4.42 5.55
C GLY A 32 7.95 4.78 4.92
N ALA A 33 8.05 5.98 4.36
CA ALA A 33 9.26 6.59 3.81
C ALA A 33 9.16 8.11 3.97
N THR A 34 10.27 8.78 4.29
CA THR A 34 10.26 10.25 4.25
C THR A 34 10.64 10.76 2.87
N LEU A 35 10.49 12.06 2.65
CA LEU A 35 10.79 12.70 1.37
C LEU A 35 12.21 13.29 1.40
N TYR A 36 12.92 13.18 0.28
CA TYR A 36 14.23 13.82 0.09
C TYR A 36 14.09 15.29 -0.29
N SER A 37 15.07 16.10 0.07
CA SER A 37 15.10 17.50 -0.35
C SER A 37 15.48 17.61 -1.85
N GLU A 38 14.93 18.61 -2.55
CA GLU A 38 15.37 18.93 -3.93
C GLU A 38 16.84 19.33 -3.94
N LYS A 39 17.28 20.13 -2.97
CA LYS A 39 18.68 20.55 -2.85
C LYS A 39 19.63 19.38 -2.55
N GLN A 40 19.16 18.39 -1.78
CA GLN A 40 19.92 17.15 -1.57
C GLN A 40 20.22 16.49 -2.91
N MET A 41 19.23 16.38 -3.80
CA MET A 41 19.42 15.75 -5.11
C MET A 41 20.32 16.58 -6.04
N GLU A 42 20.18 17.91 -6.05
CA GLU A 42 21.07 18.79 -6.79
C GLU A 42 22.54 18.61 -6.36
N ASN A 43 22.77 18.55 -5.04
CA ASN A 43 24.12 18.37 -4.49
C ASN A 43 24.68 16.99 -4.82
N VAL A 44 23.85 15.94 -4.76
CA VAL A 44 24.25 14.58 -5.19
C VAL A 44 24.64 14.58 -6.67
N VAL A 45 23.81 15.15 -7.55
CA VAL A 45 24.11 15.20 -8.99
C VAL A 45 25.40 15.97 -9.25
N LYS A 46 25.57 17.13 -8.60
CA LYS A 46 26.79 17.94 -8.70
C LYS A 46 28.02 17.15 -8.26
N ASP A 47 27.93 16.44 -7.13
CA ASP A 47 29.03 15.65 -6.57
C ASP A 47 29.42 14.50 -7.53
N LEU A 48 28.44 13.71 -7.97
CA LEU A 48 28.67 12.56 -8.85
C LEU A 48 29.13 12.95 -10.27
N THR A 49 28.80 14.15 -10.73
CA THR A 49 29.26 14.66 -12.05
C THR A 49 30.62 15.34 -11.98
N SER A 50 31.03 15.82 -10.80
CA SER A 50 32.30 16.51 -10.61
C SER A 50 33.43 15.58 -10.17
N ASN A 51 33.11 14.43 -9.60
CA ASN A 51 34.07 13.50 -9.01
C ASN A 51 34.08 12.14 -9.71
N ILE A 52 35.25 11.51 -9.78
CA ILE A 52 35.42 10.15 -10.32
C ILE A 52 35.44 9.16 -9.17
N TYR A 53 34.34 8.42 -9.01
CA TYR A 53 34.25 7.30 -8.07
C TYR A 53 34.39 5.97 -8.81
N ALA A 54 35.29 5.13 -8.33
CA ALA A 54 35.59 3.83 -8.91
C ALA A 54 35.37 2.72 -7.87
N ASN A 55 35.37 1.47 -8.32
CA ASN A 55 35.27 0.34 -7.41
C ASN A 55 36.39 0.39 -6.35
N PRO A 56 36.08 0.34 -5.04
CA PRO A 56 37.06 0.52 -3.95
C PRO A 56 38.08 -0.62 -3.80
N HIS A 57 38.03 -1.67 -4.63
CA HIS A 57 38.95 -2.81 -4.53
C HIS A 57 40.23 -2.67 -5.39
N ALA A 58 40.40 -1.57 -6.14
CA ALA A 58 41.59 -1.33 -6.94
C ALA A 58 42.63 -0.46 -6.20
N VAL A 59 43.88 -0.41 -6.70
CA VAL A 59 44.97 0.40 -6.12
C VAL A 59 45.10 1.78 -6.80
N SER A 60 44.11 2.17 -7.63
CA SER A 60 44.13 3.46 -8.32
C SER A 60 43.73 4.61 -7.39
N THR A 61 44.14 5.84 -7.73
CA THR A 61 43.78 7.06 -6.97
C THR A 61 42.26 7.22 -6.81
N SER A 62 41.48 6.94 -7.86
CA SER A 62 40.01 7.01 -7.82
C SER A 62 39.37 5.96 -6.91
N SER A 63 40.00 4.79 -6.78
CA SER A 63 39.58 3.75 -5.84
C SER A 63 39.83 4.19 -4.40
N GLN A 64 41.00 4.75 -4.10
CA GLN A 64 41.33 5.29 -2.79
C GLN A 64 40.38 6.44 -2.40
N SER A 65 40.12 7.38 -3.30
CA SER A 65 39.14 8.46 -3.05
C SER A 65 37.73 7.93 -2.75
N THR A 66 37.35 6.78 -3.33
CA THR A 66 36.06 6.14 -3.05
C THR A 66 36.04 5.50 -1.66
N ILE A 67 37.13 4.83 -1.27
CA ILE A 67 37.29 4.29 0.10
C ILE A 67 37.18 5.41 1.12
N ASP A 68 37.96 6.48 0.94
CA ASP A 68 38.00 7.62 1.87
C ASP A 68 36.61 8.27 2.00
N ALA A 69 35.88 8.42 0.89
CA ALA A 69 34.53 8.96 0.91
C ALA A 69 33.52 8.06 1.64
N VAL A 70 33.63 6.74 1.48
CA VAL A 70 32.81 5.76 2.21
C VAL A 70 33.11 5.79 3.72
N ASP A 71 34.39 5.89 4.09
CA ASP A 71 34.82 5.95 5.50
C ASP A 71 34.39 7.25 6.18
N ILE A 72 34.45 8.39 5.47
CA ILE A 72 33.88 9.66 5.93
C ILE A 72 32.38 9.50 6.24
N VAL A 73 31.64 8.77 5.41
CA VAL A 73 30.21 8.54 5.66
C VAL A 73 29.99 7.64 6.88
N ARG A 74 30.80 6.59 7.09
CA ARG A 74 30.74 5.79 8.33
C ARG A 74 30.98 6.65 9.56
N TYR A 75 31.99 7.52 9.51
CA TYR A 75 32.27 8.46 10.60
C TYR A 75 31.07 9.38 10.86
N ARG A 76 30.48 9.97 9.81
CA ARG A 76 29.27 10.81 9.95
C ARG A 76 28.09 10.05 10.57
N ILE A 77 27.90 8.78 10.23
CA ILE A 77 26.86 7.93 10.83
C ILE A 77 27.12 7.77 12.33
N LEU A 78 28.35 7.44 12.73
CA LEU A 78 28.71 7.29 14.16
C LEU A 78 28.54 8.61 14.93
N SER A 79 29.02 9.72 14.35
CA SER A 79 28.84 11.06 14.96
C SER A 79 27.37 11.45 15.09
N PHE A 80 26.53 11.14 14.10
CA PHE A 80 25.09 11.43 14.15
C PHE A 80 24.38 10.69 15.30
N PHE A 81 24.88 9.52 15.68
CA PHE A 81 24.38 8.74 16.83
C PHE A 81 25.20 8.94 18.11
N ASN A 82 26.03 9.99 18.17
CA ASN A 82 26.88 10.33 19.30
C ASN A 82 27.76 9.16 19.80
N THR A 83 28.49 8.52 18.88
CA THR A 83 29.44 7.45 19.19
C THR A 83 30.66 7.52 18.26
N SER A 84 31.60 6.59 18.43
CA SER A 84 32.87 6.58 17.72
C SER A 84 33.25 5.19 17.17
N PRO A 85 34.23 5.11 16.26
CA PRO A 85 34.69 3.84 15.68
C PRO A 85 35.27 2.84 16.70
N GLU A 86 35.67 3.33 17.87
CA GLU A 86 36.17 2.54 19.01
C GLU A 86 35.04 1.83 19.76
N ASP A 87 33.82 2.37 19.75
CA ASP A 87 32.67 1.81 20.45
C ASP A 87 31.78 0.98 19.51
N TYR A 88 31.57 1.45 18.28
CA TYR A 88 30.72 0.80 17.28
C TYR A 88 31.38 0.74 15.90
N SER A 89 31.15 -0.37 15.19
CA SER A 89 31.40 -0.47 13.74
C SER A 89 30.08 -0.34 12.98
N VAL A 90 30.12 0.36 11.84
CA VAL A 90 29.00 0.44 10.90
C VAL A 90 29.15 -0.65 9.85
N ILE A 91 28.10 -1.42 9.57
CA ILE A 91 28.02 -2.37 8.46
C ILE A 91 26.90 -1.89 7.54
N PHE A 92 27.19 -1.59 6.27
CA PHE A 92 26.17 -1.17 5.32
C PHE A 92 25.30 -2.36 4.89
N THR A 93 24.01 -2.10 4.80
CA THR A 93 22.99 -3.05 4.33
C THR A 93 22.03 -2.34 3.39
N SER A 94 21.06 -3.06 2.82
CA SER A 94 20.02 -2.51 1.97
C SER A 94 18.88 -1.85 2.77
N GLY A 95 18.93 -1.94 4.10
CA GLY A 95 17.89 -1.47 5.02
C GLY A 95 17.89 -2.24 6.34
N ALA A 96 17.06 -1.79 7.29
CA ALA A 96 16.93 -2.41 8.60
C ALA A 96 16.52 -3.88 8.50
N THR A 97 15.66 -4.26 7.54
CA THR A 97 15.27 -5.66 7.31
C THR A 97 16.47 -6.56 6.97
N GLN A 98 17.36 -6.14 6.07
CA GLN A 98 18.58 -6.92 5.80
C GLN A 98 19.49 -6.92 7.02
N GLY A 99 19.56 -5.82 7.76
CA GLY A 99 20.32 -5.77 9.02
C GLY A 99 19.84 -6.76 10.08
N LEU A 100 18.53 -6.82 10.32
CA LEU A 100 17.91 -7.79 11.24
C LEU A 100 18.17 -9.22 10.79
N LYS A 101 18.04 -9.49 9.47
CA LYS A 101 18.35 -10.79 8.87
C LYS A 101 19.83 -11.16 9.06
N LEU A 102 20.75 -10.23 8.79
CA LEU A 102 22.19 -10.44 8.92
C LEU A 102 22.56 -10.83 10.35
N ILE A 103 22.00 -10.14 11.34
CA ILE A 103 22.21 -10.50 12.75
C ILE A 103 21.61 -11.88 13.05
N ALA A 104 20.39 -12.18 12.60
CA ALA A 104 19.79 -13.50 12.85
C ALA A 104 20.59 -14.66 12.22
N GLU A 105 21.10 -14.48 11.01
CA GLU A 105 21.88 -15.51 10.29
C GLU A 105 23.26 -15.76 10.91
N THR A 106 23.82 -14.77 11.60
CA THR A 106 25.21 -14.84 12.07
C THR A 106 25.34 -14.88 13.59
N PHE A 107 24.29 -14.58 14.34
CA PHE A 107 24.32 -14.63 15.79
C PHE A 107 24.46 -16.08 16.30
N ASP A 108 25.51 -16.34 17.08
CA ASP A 108 25.72 -17.63 17.70
C ASP A 108 24.79 -17.81 18.92
N PHE A 109 23.63 -18.43 18.68
CA PHE A 109 22.69 -18.75 19.76
C PHE A 109 23.23 -19.80 20.73
N ASN A 110 24.16 -20.66 20.32
CA ASN A 110 24.63 -21.80 21.12
C ASN A 110 23.46 -22.57 21.80
N GLY A 111 22.43 -22.94 21.01
CA GLY A 111 21.20 -23.59 21.49
C GLY A 111 20.25 -22.72 22.33
N GLY A 112 20.51 -21.41 22.41
CA GLY A 112 19.73 -20.45 23.19
C GLY A 112 18.47 -19.93 22.50
N THR A 113 18.08 -18.69 22.82
CA THR A 113 16.72 -18.18 22.57
C THR A 113 16.72 -16.79 21.97
N LEU A 114 15.86 -16.59 20.96
CA LEU A 114 15.42 -15.27 20.50
C LEU A 114 14.22 -14.81 21.33
N ILE A 115 14.36 -13.69 22.03
CA ILE A 115 13.26 -13.05 22.76
C ILE A 115 12.88 -11.78 22.00
N TYR A 116 11.62 -11.60 21.66
CA TYR A 116 11.18 -10.42 20.91
C TYR A 116 9.86 -9.86 21.42
N LEU A 117 9.71 -8.53 21.38
CA LEU A 117 8.46 -7.85 21.71
C LEU A 117 7.39 -8.10 20.64
N GLU A 118 6.13 -8.25 21.02
CA GLU A 118 5.01 -8.42 20.08
C GLU A 118 4.81 -7.24 19.11
N ASP A 119 5.22 -6.02 19.47
CA ASP A 119 5.11 -4.81 18.63
C ASP A 119 6.27 -4.66 17.61
N ASN A 120 7.03 -5.72 17.38
CA ASN A 120 8.10 -5.67 16.38
C ASN A 120 7.55 -5.70 14.95
N HIS A 121 8.30 -5.07 14.05
CA HIS A 121 8.08 -5.20 12.61
C HIS A 121 8.21 -6.66 12.15
N THR A 122 7.49 -7.05 11.09
CA THR A 122 7.48 -8.42 10.53
C THR A 122 8.89 -8.97 10.26
N SER A 123 9.86 -8.11 9.97
CA SER A 123 11.27 -8.50 9.76
C SER A 123 11.88 -9.21 10.99
N VAL A 124 11.48 -8.86 12.21
CA VAL A 124 11.92 -9.55 13.44
C VAL A 124 11.27 -10.93 13.56
N LEU A 125 10.02 -11.08 13.11
CA LEU A 125 9.35 -12.38 13.08
C LEU A 125 10.07 -13.37 12.15
N GLY A 126 10.73 -12.87 11.09
CA GLY A 126 11.59 -13.68 10.22
C GLY A 126 12.86 -14.19 10.90
N MET A 127 13.34 -13.52 11.95
CA MET A 127 14.52 -13.98 12.71
C MET A 127 14.27 -15.33 13.41
N ARG A 128 13.01 -15.66 13.68
CA ARG A 128 12.59 -16.94 14.28
C ARG A 128 13.00 -18.15 13.45
N CYS A 129 13.22 -17.97 12.16
CA CYS A 129 13.68 -19.04 11.27
C CYS A 129 15.14 -19.45 11.52
N PHE A 130 15.94 -18.63 12.21
CA PHE A 130 17.36 -18.88 12.48
C PHE A 130 17.64 -19.22 13.94
N ALA A 131 16.75 -18.81 14.85
CA ALA A 131 16.90 -19.07 16.27
C ALA A 131 16.42 -20.48 16.65
N PRO A 132 17.18 -21.25 17.44
CA PRO A 132 16.75 -22.59 17.89
C PRO A 132 15.46 -22.56 18.73
N ASN A 133 15.31 -21.54 19.56
CA ASN A 133 14.14 -21.31 20.40
C ASN A 133 13.68 -19.86 20.25
N CYS A 134 12.38 -19.61 20.37
CA CYS A 134 11.80 -18.27 20.27
C CYS A 134 10.79 -18.03 21.39
N ARG A 135 10.78 -16.82 21.95
CA ARG A 135 9.77 -16.35 22.90
C ARG A 135 9.29 -14.96 22.49
N GLU A 136 7.98 -14.83 22.29
CA GLU A 136 7.33 -13.52 22.20
C GLU A 136 7.10 -12.98 23.61
N LEU A 137 7.36 -11.70 23.83
CA LEU A 137 6.94 -10.95 25.01
C LEU A 137 5.78 -10.04 24.67
N LYS A 138 4.70 -10.15 25.43
CA LYS A 138 3.59 -9.20 25.37
C LYS A 138 4.04 -7.84 25.93
N ILE A 139 3.46 -6.73 25.48
CA ILE A 139 3.91 -5.41 25.93
C ILE A 139 3.72 -5.24 27.44
N GLU A 140 2.58 -5.68 27.99
CA GLU A 140 2.31 -5.61 29.44
C GLU A 140 3.33 -6.43 30.21
N GLU A 141 3.54 -7.68 29.79
CA GLU A 141 4.57 -8.57 30.35
C GLU A 141 5.97 -7.95 30.26
N ALA A 142 6.31 -7.30 29.14
CA ALA A 142 7.60 -6.63 28.97
C ALA A 142 7.74 -5.43 29.92
N PHE A 143 6.68 -4.63 30.13
CA PHE A 143 6.71 -3.54 31.11
C PHE A 143 6.87 -4.07 32.53
N GLU A 144 6.13 -5.09 32.93
CA GLU A 144 6.26 -5.73 34.25
C GLU A 144 7.68 -6.31 34.42
N LEU A 145 8.13 -7.12 33.45
CA LEU A 145 9.38 -7.84 33.53
C LEU A 145 10.60 -6.93 33.41
N LEU A 146 10.61 -5.93 32.52
CA LEU A 146 11.82 -5.16 32.19
C LEU A 146 11.88 -3.79 32.88
N THR A 147 10.81 -3.37 33.56
CA THR A 147 10.78 -2.13 34.35
C THR A 147 11.00 -2.38 35.85
N GLU A 148 10.63 -3.55 36.37
CA GLU A 148 10.87 -3.89 37.78
C GLU A 148 12.35 -4.19 38.07
N THR A 149 12.92 -3.43 39.02
CA THR A 149 14.26 -3.62 39.59
C THR A 149 14.38 -4.80 40.56
N GLN A 150 13.28 -5.48 40.91
CA GLN A 150 13.34 -6.61 41.83
C GLN A 150 13.93 -7.86 41.15
N THR A 151 14.99 -8.37 41.77
CA THR A 151 15.70 -9.61 41.47
C THR A 151 14.79 -10.83 41.62
N LYS A 152 14.12 -11.24 40.54
CA LYS A 152 13.70 -12.63 40.36
C LYS A 152 14.57 -13.27 39.29
N GLN A 153 15.02 -14.49 39.60
CA GLN A 153 16.05 -15.31 38.95
C GLN A 153 16.25 -15.11 37.44
N ALA A 154 17.52 -15.14 37.02
CA ALA A 154 17.90 -15.15 35.61
C ALA A 154 17.20 -16.32 34.87
N TYR A 155 16.54 -16.01 33.75
CA TYR A 155 15.74 -16.95 32.98
C TYR A 155 16.56 -18.10 32.36
N ASN A 156 17.88 -17.92 32.22
CA ASN A 156 18.81 -18.93 31.72
C ASN A 156 20.14 -18.84 32.47
N GLN A 157 20.52 -19.92 33.18
CA GLN A 157 21.84 -20.06 33.81
C GLN A 157 22.75 -21.06 33.06
N ASP A 158 22.25 -21.70 32.00
CA ASP A 158 22.90 -22.81 31.29
C ASP A 158 24.00 -22.37 30.30
N GLY A 159 24.48 -21.12 30.36
CA GLY A 159 25.54 -20.59 29.50
C GLY A 159 25.17 -20.35 28.03
N ARG A 160 23.91 -20.60 27.63
CA ARG A 160 23.37 -20.37 26.27
C ARG A 160 23.14 -18.88 26.00
N ASN A 161 23.27 -18.46 24.74
CA ASN A 161 23.14 -17.05 24.37
C ASN A 161 21.68 -16.68 24.09
N CYS A 162 21.27 -15.53 24.59
CA CYS A 162 19.98 -14.93 24.30
C CYS A 162 20.16 -13.71 23.39
N LEU A 163 19.23 -13.50 22.45
CA LEU A 163 19.12 -12.25 21.69
C LEU A 163 17.75 -11.63 21.99
N PHE A 164 17.74 -10.49 22.68
CA PHE A 164 16.53 -9.70 22.93
C PHE A 164 16.38 -8.61 21.86
N VAL A 165 15.23 -8.62 21.17
CA VAL A 165 14.92 -7.71 20.06
C VAL A 165 13.65 -6.93 20.34
N TYR A 166 13.73 -5.61 20.30
CA TYR A 166 12.54 -4.76 20.41
C TYR A 166 12.70 -3.47 19.58
N PRO A 167 11.59 -2.86 19.14
CA PRO A 167 11.66 -1.61 18.42
C PRO A 167 11.90 -0.47 19.42
N ALA A 168 12.71 0.50 19.06
CA ALA A 168 12.82 1.74 19.84
C ALA A 168 11.51 2.55 19.78
N GLN A 169 10.80 2.48 18.64
CA GLN A 169 9.48 3.05 18.43
C GLN A 169 8.62 2.11 17.58
N SER A 170 7.38 1.86 18.01
CA SER A 170 6.39 1.15 17.19
C SER A 170 6.12 1.92 15.90
N ASN A 171 6.26 1.24 14.76
CA ASN A 171 5.86 1.79 13.46
C ASN A 171 4.34 1.77 13.26
N PHE A 172 3.60 1.06 14.12
CA PHE A 172 2.14 1.01 14.12
C PHE A 172 1.56 2.20 14.90
N ALA A 173 1.82 2.28 16.20
CA ALA A 173 1.20 3.26 17.10
C ALA A 173 2.09 4.47 17.45
N GLY A 174 3.37 4.45 17.07
CA GLY A 174 4.32 5.52 17.44
C GLY A 174 4.80 5.49 18.90
N THR A 175 4.39 4.50 19.69
CA THR A 175 4.83 4.35 21.08
C THR A 175 6.33 4.07 21.15
N LYS A 176 7.01 4.76 22.05
CA LYS A 176 8.44 4.62 22.31
C LYS A 176 8.66 3.72 23.52
N TYR A 177 9.59 2.78 23.40
CA TYR A 177 9.89 1.83 24.46
C TYR A 177 11.12 2.27 25.27
N PRO A 178 11.17 2.00 26.58
CA PRO A 178 12.28 2.44 27.43
C PRO A 178 13.63 1.85 26.98
N PHE A 179 14.66 2.70 26.90
CA PHE A 179 16.03 2.23 26.69
C PHE A 179 16.61 1.52 27.91
N SER A 180 16.04 1.70 29.10
CA SER A 180 16.42 0.96 30.32
C SER A 180 16.28 -0.56 30.14
N TRP A 181 15.38 -1.01 29.26
CA TRP A 181 15.21 -2.42 28.94
C TRP A 181 16.47 -3.07 28.36
N LEU A 182 17.35 -2.30 27.71
CA LEU A 182 18.64 -2.80 27.23
C LEU A 182 19.49 -3.37 28.36
N GLN A 183 19.53 -2.68 29.49
CA GLN A 183 20.29 -3.12 30.65
C GLN A 183 19.53 -4.18 31.44
N THR A 184 18.23 -4.00 31.66
CA THR A 184 17.42 -4.96 32.43
C THR A 184 17.36 -6.34 31.75
N ALA A 185 17.29 -6.39 30.42
CA ALA A 185 17.28 -7.65 29.66
C ALA A 185 18.58 -8.45 29.87
N LYS A 186 19.73 -7.77 29.94
CA LYS A 186 21.03 -8.41 30.25
C LYS A 186 21.02 -9.03 31.64
N THR A 187 20.44 -8.34 32.62
CA THR A 187 20.35 -8.87 34.00
C THR A 187 19.34 -10.02 34.12
N LYS A 188 18.17 -9.91 33.49
CA LYS A 188 17.07 -10.88 33.66
C LYS A 188 17.17 -12.12 32.78
N PHE A 189 17.76 -12.02 31.59
CA PHE A 189 17.84 -13.14 30.64
C PHE A 189 19.20 -13.86 30.63
N GLY A 190 20.10 -13.53 31.57
CA GLY A 190 21.41 -14.17 31.66
C GLY A 190 22.37 -13.66 30.59
N ARG A 191 23.02 -14.55 29.83
CA ARG A 191 23.94 -14.17 28.74
C ARG A 191 23.16 -13.65 27.52
N CYS A 192 22.61 -12.45 27.66
CA CYS A 192 21.72 -11.83 26.69
C CYS A 192 22.38 -10.65 25.97
N TYR A 193 22.18 -10.60 24.66
CA TYR A 193 22.57 -9.50 23.78
C TYR A 193 21.30 -8.79 23.31
N THR A 194 21.44 -7.51 22.99
CA THR A 194 20.32 -6.62 22.68
C THR A 194 20.43 -6.07 21.27
N LEU A 195 19.36 -6.23 20.49
CA LEU A 195 19.21 -5.69 19.15
C LEU A 195 18.06 -4.70 19.13
N LEU A 196 18.41 -3.44 18.89
CA LEU A 196 17.44 -2.34 18.82
C LEU A 196 17.02 -2.14 17.36
N ASP A 197 15.75 -2.39 17.04
CA ASP A 197 15.17 -1.92 15.77
C ASP A 197 14.88 -0.42 15.91
N ALA A 198 15.79 0.39 15.40
CA ALA A 198 15.72 1.83 15.51
C ALA A 198 15.09 2.49 14.26
N ALA A 199 14.68 1.71 13.25
CA ALA A 199 14.31 2.23 11.93
C ALA A 199 13.15 3.23 11.95
N SER A 200 12.15 3.02 12.81
CA SER A 200 11.04 3.97 12.99
C SER A 200 11.34 5.06 14.02
N TYR A 201 12.33 4.88 14.89
CA TYR A 201 12.66 5.83 15.95
C TYR A 201 13.53 6.95 15.41
N VAL A 202 14.64 6.62 14.73
CA VAL A 202 15.62 7.60 14.25
C VAL A 202 15.14 8.43 13.06
N SER A 203 13.98 8.11 12.48
CA SER A 203 13.34 8.94 11.46
C SER A 203 12.96 10.32 12.00
N THR A 204 12.66 10.42 13.30
CA THR A 204 12.20 11.67 13.92
C THR A 204 12.74 11.91 15.32
N ASN A 205 13.62 11.04 15.86
CA ASN A 205 14.05 11.14 17.27
C ASN A 205 15.57 10.98 17.42
N PRO A 206 16.17 11.66 18.43
CA PRO A 206 17.60 11.52 18.73
C PRO A 206 17.89 10.16 19.37
N LEU A 207 18.88 9.44 18.84
CA LEU A 207 19.45 8.25 19.48
C LEU A 207 20.90 8.56 19.87
N ASP A 208 21.19 8.48 21.16
CA ASP A 208 22.51 8.72 21.73
C ASP A 208 23.11 7.38 22.19
N LEU A 209 24.06 6.86 21.41
CA LEU A 209 24.71 5.58 21.68
C LEU A 209 25.82 5.68 22.74
N CYS A 210 26.24 6.89 23.13
CA CYS A 210 27.07 7.05 24.32
C CYS A 210 26.27 6.74 25.59
N GLN A 211 24.98 7.13 25.62
CA GLN A 211 24.08 6.91 26.77
C GLN A 211 23.42 5.54 26.77
N HIS A 212 22.99 5.07 25.59
CA HIS A 212 22.26 3.81 25.44
C HIS A 212 23.05 2.89 24.53
N GLN A 213 23.62 1.82 25.10
CA GLN A 213 24.59 0.98 24.39
C GLN A 213 24.05 -0.43 24.07
N PRO A 214 23.06 -0.56 23.14
CA PRO A 214 22.62 -1.86 22.65
C PRO A 214 23.77 -2.59 21.94
N ASP A 215 23.75 -3.91 21.90
CA ASP A 215 24.80 -4.67 21.22
C ASP A 215 24.74 -4.47 19.70
N PHE A 216 23.53 -4.29 19.17
CA PHE A 216 23.26 -4.08 17.75
C PHE A 216 22.15 -3.04 17.53
N VAL A 217 22.28 -2.22 16.49
CA VAL A 217 21.24 -1.24 16.08
C VAL A 217 20.99 -1.37 14.60
N THR A 218 19.73 -1.44 14.18
CA THR A 218 19.36 -1.48 12.75
C THR A 218 18.62 -0.22 12.33
N ILE A 219 19.00 0.32 11.17
CA ILE A 219 18.45 1.58 10.64
C ILE A 219 18.22 1.51 9.12
N SER A 220 17.37 2.40 8.62
CA SER A 220 17.16 2.62 7.18
C SER A 220 17.23 4.10 6.85
N PHE A 221 18.13 4.51 5.97
CA PHE A 221 18.43 5.93 5.75
C PHE A 221 17.32 6.68 5.01
N TYR A 222 16.58 6.00 4.11
CA TYR A 222 15.44 6.60 3.42
C TYR A 222 14.30 7.02 4.37
N LYS A 223 14.27 6.52 5.61
CA LYS A 223 13.31 6.97 6.63
C LYS A 223 13.75 8.27 7.33
N ILE A 224 15.06 8.57 7.30
CA ILE A 224 15.65 9.76 7.91
C ILE A 224 15.74 10.89 6.87
N PHE A 225 16.26 10.58 5.67
CA PHE A 225 16.61 11.57 4.65
C PHE A 225 15.78 11.45 3.37
N GLY A 226 14.99 10.38 3.19
CA GLY A 226 14.21 10.13 1.98
C GLY A 226 15.00 9.57 0.79
N TYR A 227 16.31 9.82 0.75
CA TYR A 227 17.25 9.27 -0.23
C TYR A 227 18.61 9.00 0.43
N PRO A 228 19.33 7.92 0.05
CA PRO A 228 18.96 6.91 -0.94
C PRO A 228 18.04 5.81 -0.40
N THR A 229 17.18 5.27 -1.28
CA THR A 229 16.46 4.01 -1.03
C THR A 229 17.37 2.81 -1.23
N GLY A 230 17.08 1.69 -0.56
CA GLY A 230 17.91 0.49 -0.68
C GLY A 230 19.26 0.59 0.04
N LEU A 231 19.38 1.50 1.00
CA LEU A 231 20.54 1.64 1.89
C LEU A 231 20.07 1.75 3.35
N GLY A 232 20.74 1.00 4.21
CA GLY A 232 20.63 1.02 5.66
C GLY A 232 21.96 0.63 6.30
N ALA A 233 21.93 0.39 7.59
CA ALA A 233 23.10 -0.08 8.31
C ALA A 233 22.74 -0.92 9.52
N VAL A 234 23.70 -1.72 9.95
CA VAL A 234 23.77 -2.29 11.29
C VAL A 234 24.96 -1.66 12.01
N LEU A 235 24.71 -1.04 13.16
CA LEU A 235 25.78 -0.63 14.06
C LEU A 235 26.02 -1.78 15.04
N VAL A 236 27.26 -2.27 15.10
CA VAL A 236 27.66 -3.39 15.96
C VAL A 236 28.61 -2.87 17.02
N LYS A 237 28.27 -3.09 18.29
CA LYS A 237 29.13 -2.71 19.41
C LYS A 237 30.42 -3.54 19.37
N ARG A 238 31.58 -2.89 19.50
CA ARG A 238 32.90 -3.56 19.41
C ARG A 238 33.03 -4.74 20.38
N SER A 239 32.54 -4.59 21.61
CA SER A 239 32.55 -5.66 22.62
C SER A 239 31.72 -6.89 22.25
N SER A 240 30.82 -6.76 21.27
CA SER A 240 29.83 -7.77 20.90
C SER A 240 30.11 -8.39 19.53
N GLU A 241 31.19 -8.01 18.84
CA GLU A 241 31.53 -8.54 17.52
C GLU A 241 31.74 -10.06 17.51
N ASN A 242 32.34 -10.61 18.56
CA ASN A 242 32.74 -12.02 18.63
C ASN A 242 31.57 -13.01 18.68
N ILE A 243 30.35 -12.54 18.96
CA ILE A 243 29.15 -13.37 18.96
C ILE A 243 28.61 -13.62 17.54
N LEU A 244 29.06 -12.83 16.55
CA LEU A 244 28.65 -12.97 15.17
C LEU A 244 29.61 -13.90 14.42
N ARG A 245 29.10 -15.06 14.00
CA ARG A 245 29.80 -16.14 13.28
C ARG A 245 29.27 -16.24 11.86
N LYS A 246 29.85 -15.47 10.95
CA LYS A 246 29.52 -15.53 9.52
C LYS A 246 30.15 -16.78 8.88
N GLN A 247 29.33 -17.64 8.28
CA GLN A 247 29.80 -18.85 7.58
C GLN A 247 30.12 -18.58 6.09
N TYR A 248 29.37 -17.68 5.47
CA TYR A 248 29.55 -17.28 4.07
C TYR A 248 30.66 -16.23 3.92
N PHE A 249 31.41 -16.28 2.82
CA PHE A 249 32.34 -15.22 2.43
C PHE A 249 32.16 -14.86 0.95
N GLY A 250 32.36 -13.59 0.63
CA GLY A 250 32.26 -13.05 -0.72
C GLY A 250 33.55 -12.34 -1.15
N GLY A 251 33.51 -11.74 -2.34
CA GLY A 251 34.58 -10.84 -2.78
C GLY A 251 34.78 -9.72 -1.76
N GLY A 252 36.03 -9.37 -1.46
CA GLY A 252 36.36 -8.32 -0.50
C GLY A 252 36.37 -8.74 0.97
N THR A 253 35.80 -9.88 1.38
CA THR A 253 35.64 -10.22 2.81
C THR A 253 36.76 -11.09 3.40
N VAL A 254 37.64 -11.62 2.55
CA VAL A 254 38.75 -12.52 2.92
C VAL A 254 40.09 -11.95 2.45
N LEU A 255 41.15 -12.25 3.19
CA LEU A 255 42.54 -11.99 2.80
C LEU A 255 43.08 -13.07 1.86
N MET A 256 42.63 -14.31 2.05
CA MET A 256 43.04 -15.47 1.27
C MET A 256 41.92 -16.52 1.31
N ALA A 257 41.68 -17.20 0.18
CA ALA A 257 40.89 -18.41 0.11
C ALA A 257 41.54 -19.38 -0.88
N LEU A 258 41.46 -20.68 -0.61
CA LEU A 258 41.91 -21.72 -1.53
C LEU A 258 40.71 -22.26 -2.32
N SER A 259 40.86 -22.40 -3.63
CA SER A 259 39.82 -23.02 -4.47
C SER A 259 39.73 -24.53 -4.26
N SER A 260 40.85 -25.17 -3.94
CA SER A 260 40.99 -26.63 -3.83
C SER A 260 40.66 -27.18 -2.45
N LYS A 261 40.53 -26.33 -1.42
CA LYS A 261 40.29 -26.73 -0.02
C LYS A 261 39.39 -25.72 0.66
N ASN A 262 38.59 -26.16 1.63
CA ASN A 262 37.79 -25.27 2.47
C ASN A 262 38.67 -24.56 3.52
N VAL A 263 39.56 -23.69 3.05
CA VAL A 263 40.47 -22.87 3.85
C VAL A 263 40.31 -21.42 3.41
N MET A 264 39.99 -20.55 4.36
CA MET A 264 39.89 -19.12 4.16
C MET A 264 40.42 -18.36 5.38
N VAL A 265 40.94 -17.15 5.15
CA VAL A 265 41.36 -16.22 6.19
C VAL A 265 40.48 -14.98 6.07
N PRO A 266 39.56 -14.72 7.02
CA PRO A 266 38.67 -13.56 6.97
C PRO A 266 39.46 -12.27 7.26
N ARG A 267 38.96 -11.14 6.77
CA ARG A 267 39.49 -9.82 7.18
C ARG A 267 39.31 -9.57 8.67
N GLN A 268 40.11 -8.68 9.24
CA GLN A 268 40.07 -8.41 10.69
C GLN A 268 38.91 -7.48 11.07
N ASN A 269 38.66 -6.43 10.29
CA ASN A 269 37.57 -5.50 10.58
C ASN A 269 36.21 -6.14 10.30
N ILE A 270 35.26 -5.97 11.23
CA ILE A 270 33.95 -6.60 11.10
C ILE A 270 33.17 -6.09 9.88
N HIS A 271 33.22 -4.79 9.56
CA HIS A 271 32.49 -4.28 8.40
C HIS A 271 33.01 -4.88 7.09
N GLU A 272 34.34 -5.00 6.92
CA GLU A 272 34.92 -5.67 5.75
C GLU A 272 34.53 -7.16 5.69
N ARG A 273 34.41 -7.86 6.83
CA ARG A 273 33.97 -9.26 6.86
C ARG A 273 32.50 -9.45 6.44
N PHE A 274 31.65 -8.46 6.71
CA PHE A 274 30.19 -8.59 6.59
C PHE A 274 29.62 -7.88 5.35
N GLU A 275 30.45 -7.17 4.59
CA GLU A 275 30.07 -6.48 3.36
C GLU A 275 30.55 -7.24 2.13
N ASP A 276 29.69 -8.12 1.62
CA ASP A 276 30.02 -8.99 0.50
C ASP A 276 30.02 -8.24 -0.85
N GLY A 277 31.15 -8.32 -1.55
CA GLY A 277 31.31 -7.75 -2.88
C GLY A 277 31.36 -6.22 -2.89
N THR A 278 31.04 -5.65 -4.05
CA THR A 278 31.07 -4.20 -4.22
C THR A 278 29.84 -3.57 -3.55
N LEU A 279 30.10 -2.74 -2.53
CA LEU A 279 29.10 -1.91 -1.90
C LEU A 279 28.42 -0.94 -2.89
N PRO A 280 27.20 -0.48 -2.62
CA PRO A 280 26.59 0.61 -3.37
C PRO A 280 27.25 1.96 -3.01
N PHE A 281 28.55 2.10 -3.31
CA PHE A 281 29.41 3.19 -2.85
C PHE A 281 28.88 4.57 -3.27
N LEU A 282 28.28 4.71 -4.46
CA LEU A 282 27.65 5.96 -4.89
C LEU A 282 26.46 6.34 -4.00
N ALA A 283 25.64 5.37 -3.60
CA ALA A 283 24.53 5.62 -2.68
C ALA A 283 25.05 5.96 -1.28
N ILE A 284 26.09 5.27 -0.81
CA ILE A 284 26.74 5.56 0.47
C ILE A 284 27.29 6.99 0.48
N ILE A 285 28.06 7.38 -0.55
CA ILE A 285 28.61 8.74 -0.68
C ILE A 285 27.48 9.77 -0.70
N SER A 286 26.41 9.48 -1.44
CA SER A 286 25.24 10.37 -1.53
C SER A 286 24.55 10.62 -0.19
N LEU A 287 24.70 9.71 0.79
CA LEU A 287 24.16 9.87 2.14
C LEU A 287 24.74 11.10 2.86
N ALA A 288 25.99 11.48 2.54
CA ALA A 288 26.66 12.65 3.09
C ALA A 288 25.82 13.93 2.91
N HIS A 289 25.10 14.04 1.79
CA HIS A 289 24.24 15.18 1.45
C HIS A 289 22.93 15.20 2.24
N GLY A 290 22.45 14.04 2.71
CA GLY A 290 21.30 13.95 3.63
C GLY A 290 21.64 14.55 5.00
N PHE A 291 22.80 14.18 5.56
CA PHE A 291 23.31 14.79 6.80
C PHE A 291 23.53 16.30 6.65
N GLU A 292 24.12 16.71 5.52
CA GLU A 292 24.35 18.12 5.22
C GLU A 292 23.05 18.92 5.09
N THR A 293 21.99 18.32 4.56
CA THR A 293 20.66 18.95 4.48
C THR A 293 20.12 19.28 5.87
N LEU A 294 20.17 18.33 6.82
CA LEU A 294 19.74 18.61 8.19
C LEU A 294 20.61 19.68 8.85
N ARG A 295 21.94 19.63 8.63
CA ARG A 295 22.88 20.63 9.18
C ARG A 295 22.61 22.03 8.65
N ARG A 296 22.43 22.17 7.33
CA ARG A 296 22.18 23.45 6.65
C ARG A 296 20.84 24.08 7.03
N LEU A 297 19.82 23.25 7.27
CA LEU A 297 18.50 23.70 7.75
C LEU A 297 18.48 23.88 9.28
N GLU A 298 19.61 23.67 9.97
CA GLU A 298 19.74 23.75 11.43
C GLU A 298 18.78 22.82 12.18
N LEU A 299 18.43 21.69 11.55
CA LEU A 299 17.48 20.70 12.07
C LEU A 299 18.20 19.67 12.92
N THR A 300 18.23 19.90 14.24
CA THR A 300 18.67 18.87 15.18
C THR A 300 17.62 17.77 15.32
N PRO A 301 18.00 16.50 15.57
CA PRO A 301 17.03 15.42 15.81
C PRO A 301 16.05 15.71 16.96
N LYS A 302 16.48 16.48 17.98
CA LYS A 302 15.62 16.93 19.08
C LYS A 302 14.54 17.90 18.61
N LEU A 303 14.89 18.85 17.74
CA LEU A 303 13.95 19.82 17.17
C LEU A 303 12.92 19.11 16.28
N ILE A 304 13.37 18.17 15.45
CA ILE A 304 12.49 17.32 14.62
C ILE A 304 11.52 16.52 15.51
N SER A 305 12.02 15.93 16.60
CA SER A 305 11.19 15.17 17.55
C SER A 305 10.10 16.03 18.17
N GLN A 306 10.44 17.25 18.60
CA GLN A 306 9.48 18.20 19.16
C GLN A 306 8.43 18.62 18.14
N HIS A 307 8.84 18.95 16.91
CA HIS A 307 7.94 19.36 15.83
C HIS A 307 6.93 18.26 15.48
N THR A 308 7.44 17.07 15.17
CA THR A 308 6.62 15.93 14.77
C THR A 308 5.70 15.43 15.89
N PHE A 309 6.17 15.46 17.15
CA PHE A 309 5.33 15.18 18.31
C PHE A 309 4.19 16.20 18.46
N ASN A 310 4.47 17.50 18.31
CA ASN A 310 3.46 18.55 18.46
C ASN A 310 2.38 18.49 17.35
N LEU A 311 2.77 18.15 16.11
CA LEU A 311 1.83 17.91 15.01
C LEU A 311 0.95 16.67 15.28
N ALA A 312 1.57 15.58 15.72
CA ALA A 312 0.86 14.36 16.03
C ALA A 312 -0.09 14.54 17.22
N LYS A 313 0.35 15.22 18.29
CA LYS A 313 -0.48 15.59 19.45
C LYS A 313 -1.66 16.48 19.05
N TYR A 314 -1.43 17.47 18.19
CA TYR A 314 -2.49 18.33 17.68
C TYR A 314 -3.54 17.53 16.89
N THR A 315 -3.09 16.67 15.97
CA THR A 315 -3.98 15.83 15.16
C THR A 315 -4.76 14.85 16.03
N PHE A 316 -4.06 14.13 16.91
CA PHE A 316 -4.63 13.20 17.88
C PHE A 316 -5.70 13.87 18.75
N THR A 317 -5.41 15.05 19.31
CA THR A 317 -6.37 15.75 20.18
C THR A 317 -7.62 16.19 19.43
N ASN A 318 -7.47 16.69 18.18
CA ASN A 318 -8.62 17.08 17.38
C ASN A 318 -9.48 15.87 17.02
N LEU A 319 -8.88 14.74 16.63
CA LEU A 319 -9.63 13.49 16.40
C LEU A 319 -10.31 12.98 17.67
N LEU A 320 -9.64 13.05 18.83
CA LEU A 320 -10.19 12.62 20.12
C LEU A 320 -11.45 13.41 20.52
N TYR A 321 -11.49 14.70 20.18
CA TYR A 321 -12.62 15.58 20.54
C TYR A 321 -13.70 15.61 19.46
N MET A 322 -13.46 15.06 18.28
CA MET A 322 -14.41 15.08 17.18
C MET A 322 -15.53 14.05 17.39
N HIS A 323 -16.77 14.53 17.47
CA HIS A 323 -17.98 13.71 17.63
C HIS A 323 -19.00 14.07 16.55
N HIS A 324 -19.78 13.06 16.17
CA HIS A 324 -20.98 13.21 15.35
C HIS A 324 -22.03 14.08 16.04
N SER A 325 -23.03 14.53 15.29
CA SER A 325 -24.15 15.35 15.82
C SER A 325 -24.95 14.65 16.92
N ASN A 326 -24.96 13.32 16.96
CA ASN A 326 -25.57 12.52 18.04
C ASN A 326 -24.64 12.31 19.25
N GLY A 327 -23.42 12.83 19.21
CA GLY A 327 -22.44 12.72 20.30
C GLY A 327 -21.58 11.45 20.28
N THR A 328 -21.71 10.57 19.29
CA THR A 328 -20.81 9.41 19.11
C THR A 328 -19.41 9.87 18.69
N PRO A 329 -18.30 9.32 19.23
CA PRO A 329 -16.95 9.66 18.80
C PRO A 329 -16.67 9.25 17.34
N VAL A 330 -16.00 10.12 16.59
CA VAL A 330 -15.67 9.90 15.17
C VAL A 330 -14.52 8.90 14.99
N ALA A 331 -13.59 8.83 15.94
CA ALA A 331 -12.38 8.01 15.79
C ALA A 331 -12.12 7.13 17.03
N VAL A 332 -11.63 5.92 16.78
CA VAL A 332 -10.98 5.05 17.75
C VAL A 332 -9.47 5.19 17.55
N LEU A 333 -8.75 5.66 18.56
CA LEU A 333 -7.33 6.02 18.48
C LEU A 333 -6.47 4.95 19.17
N TYR A 334 -5.42 4.49 18.49
CA TYR A 334 -4.54 3.42 18.95
C TYR A 334 -3.19 3.98 19.38
N ASN A 335 -2.97 4.06 20.69
CA ASN A 335 -1.70 4.42 21.33
C ASN A 335 -1.76 4.08 22.83
N PHE A 336 -0.62 4.08 23.51
CA PHE A 336 -0.55 3.79 24.96
C PHE A 336 -0.38 5.04 25.84
N SER A 337 0.00 6.19 25.28
CA SER A 337 0.54 7.33 26.03
C SER A 337 -0.37 8.57 26.10
N GLY A 338 -1.42 8.62 25.29
CA GLY A 338 -2.30 9.78 25.16
C GLY A 338 -1.63 11.05 24.61
N PHE A 339 -0.41 10.94 24.04
CA PHE A 339 0.41 12.10 23.64
C PHE A 339 0.70 13.09 24.79
N GLU A 340 0.79 12.57 26.01
CA GLU A 340 1.12 13.37 27.20
C GLU A 340 2.62 13.66 27.28
N ASP A 341 3.45 12.67 26.92
CA ASP A 341 4.91 12.71 27.06
C ASP A 341 5.62 12.39 25.73
N ILE A 342 6.47 13.31 25.28
CA ILE A 342 7.30 13.16 24.09
C ILE A 342 8.30 12.00 24.20
N GLN A 343 8.71 11.62 25.41
CA GLN A 343 9.62 10.49 25.60
C GLN A 343 8.93 9.14 25.36
N LYS A 344 7.60 9.08 25.49
CA LYS A 344 6.80 7.85 25.33
C LYS A 344 6.09 7.74 23.99
N GLN A 345 6.04 8.82 23.20
CA GLN A 345 5.29 8.88 21.95
C GLN A 345 6.03 9.64 20.85
N GLY A 346 5.99 9.11 19.63
CA GLY A 346 6.53 9.72 18.42
C GLY A 346 5.48 10.44 17.58
N GLY A 347 5.89 10.84 16.38
CA GLY A 347 5.07 11.57 15.40
C GLY A 347 4.12 10.70 14.56
N ILE A 348 3.47 9.68 15.14
CA ILE A 348 2.55 8.77 14.44
C ILE A 348 1.20 8.75 15.16
N VAL A 349 0.11 8.96 14.42
CA VAL A 349 -1.28 8.81 14.90
C VAL A 349 -1.95 7.67 14.12
N ASN A 350 -2.43 6.67 14.84
CA ASN A 350 -3.08 5.49 14.28
C ASN A 350 -4.52 5.39 14.79
N PHE A 351 -5.46 5.11 13.90
CA PHE A 351 -6.88 5.14 14.21
C PHE A 351 -7.74 4.33 13.23
N ASN A 352 -8.97 4.04 13.63
CA ASN A 352 -10.08 3.73 12.72
C ASN A 352 -11.20 4.75 12.95
N LEU A 353 -11.98 5.05 11.91
CA LEU A 353 -13.13 5.94 12.02
C LEU A 353 -14.40 5.14 12.32
N ARG A 354 -15.37 5.80 12.93
CA ARG A 354 -16.73 5.30 13.18
C ARG A 354 -17.75 6.19 12.49
N ARG A 355 -18.90 5.60 12.20
CA ARG A 355 -20.10 6.32 11.79
C ARG A 355 -20.87 6.82 13.02
N ASP A 356 -21.87 7.65 12.79
CA ASP A 356 -22.81 8.09 13.81
C ASP A 356 -23.59 6.91 14.42
N THR A 357 -23.82 5.84 13.65
CA THR A 357 -24.38 4.55 14.10
C THR A 357 -23.46 3.76 15.05
N GLY A 358 -22.18 4.14 15.15
CA GLY A 358 -21.16 3.43 15.93
C GLY A 358 -20.40 2.35 15.15
N GLU A 359 -20.85 2.00 13.94
CA GLU A 359 -20.17 1.04 13.06
C GLU A 359 -18.82 1.59 12.56
N PHE A 360 -17.87 0.69 12.26
CA PHE A 360 -16.59 1.09 11.70
C PHE A 360 -16.69 1.51 10.23
N VAL A 361 -15.92 2.54 9.89
CA VAL A 361 -15.63 2.92 8.51
C VAL A 361 -14.44 2.08 8.03
N GLY A 362 -14.59 1.41 6.89
CA GLY A 362 -13.51 0.62 6.30
C GLY A 362 -12.32 1.50 5.93
N TYR A 363 -11.09 1.06 6.23
CA TYR A 363 -9.90 1.88 5.97
C TYR A 363 -9.68 2.15 4.46
N SER A 364 -10.22 1.31 3.56
CA SER A 364 -10.18 1.53 2.12
C SER A 364 -11.02 2.73 1.71
N GLU A 365 -12.17 2.96 2.36
CA GLU A 365 -12.97 4.16 2.15
C GLU A 365 -12.18 5.41 2.52
N VAL A 366 -11.54 5.40 3.70
CA VAL A 366 -10.68 6.50 4.17
C VAL A 366 -9.54 6.76 3.19
N MET A 367 -8.88 5.71 2.71
CA MET A 367 -7.83 5.81 1.70
C MET A 367 -8.33 6.44 0.39
N HIS A 368 -9.51 6.05 -0.10
CA HIS A 368 -10.04 6.64 -1.33
C HIS A 368 -10.38 8.11 -1.14
N MET A 369 -11.00 8.50 -0.03
CA MET A 369 -11.30 9.90 0.27
C MET A 369 -10.04 10.74 0.46
N ALA A 370 -9.02 10.19 1.12
CA ALA A 370 -7.72 10.84 1.25
C ALA A 370 -7.10 11.12 -0.13
N ASN A 371 -7.08 10.13 -1.03
CA ASN A 371 -6.58 10.31 -2.40
C ASN A 371 -7.35 11.37 -3.20
N LEU A 372 -8.69 11.46 -3.04
CA LEU A 372 -9.50 12.51 -3.68
C LEU A 372 -9.19 13.92 -3.16
N HIS A 373 -8.65 14.02 -1.94
CA HIS A 373 -8.26 15.27 -1.30
C HIS A 373 -6.76 15.55 -1.39
N GLY A 374 -6.00 14.78 -2.19
CA GLY A 374 -4.55 14.95 -2.31
C GLY A 374 -3.78 14.59 -1.04
N ILE A 375 -4.37 13.80 -0.14
CA ILE A 375 -3.76 13.38 1.12
C ILE A 375 -3.20 11.96 0.96
N HIS A 376 -1.90 11.80 1.22
CA HIS A 376 -1.22 10.52 1.18
C HIS A 376 -1.05 10.00 2.61
N LEU A 377 -1.71 8.90 2.91
CA LEU A 377 -1.63 8.20 4.19
C LEU A 377 -1.48 6.70 3.96
N ARG A 378 -1.36 5.91 5.03
CA ARG A 378 -1.21 4.46 4.94
C ARG A 378 -2.37 3.74 5.61
N THR A 379 -2.74 2.58 5.08
CA THR A 379 -3.72 1.67 5.70
C THR A 379 -3.20 0.23 5.80
N GLY A 380 -3.84 -0.56 6.66
CA GLY A 380 -3.55 -1.98 6.91
C GLY A 380 -2.89 -2.22 8.27
N CYS A 381 -2.10 -3.30 8.39
CA CYS A 381 -1.37 -3.63 9.62
C CYS A 381 0.08 -3.10 9.66
N PHE A 382 0.51 -2.32 8.67
CA PHE A 382 1.85 -1.70 8.58
C PHE A 382 3.03 -2.65 8.79
N CYS A 383 2.91 -3.91 8.37
CA CYS A 383 3.92 -4.94 8.62
C CYS A 383 4.25 -5.10 10.12
N ASN A 384 3.24 -4.96 10.98
CA ASN A 384 3.34 -5.16 12.42
C ASN A 384 2.09 -5.91 12.90
N PRO A 385 2.02 -7.23 12.66
CA PRO A 385 0.83 -8.03 12.93
C PRO A 385 0.52 -8.11 14.43
N GLY A 386 1.53 -8.13 15.31
CA GLY A 386 1.30 -8.20 16.76
C GLY A 386 0.62 -6.93 17.30
N SER A 387 1.10 -5.76 16.91
CA SER A 387 0.45 -4.49 17.26
C SER A 387 -0.95 -4.36 16.64
N CYS A 388 -1.11 -4.80 15.38
CA CYS A 388 -2.40 -4.83 14.70
C CYS A 388 -3.42 -5.71 15.44
N GLN A 389 -3.03 -6.95 15.78
CA GLN A 389 -3.89 -7.86 16.55
C GLN A 389 -4.25 -7.28 17.90
N LYS A 390 -3.27 -6.73 18.61
CA LYS A 390 -3.47 -6.14 19.93
C LYS A 390 -4.45 -4.97 19.91
N HIS A 391 -4.21 -3.97 19.07
CA HIS A 391 -5.02 -2.76 19.03
C HIS A 391 -6.42 -2.98 18.45
N LEU A 392 -6.58 -3.97 17.57
CA LEU A 392 -7.88 -4.37 17.01
C LEU A 392 -8.58 -5.47 17.83
N ASN A 393 -7.96 -5.95 18.90
CA ASN A 393 -8.44 -7.05 19.74
C ASN A 393 -8.77 -8.33 18.93
N LEU A 394 -7.88 -8.70 18.00
CA LEU A 394 -8.03 -9.86 17.14
C LEU A 394 -7.26 -11.06 17.71
N SER A 395 -7.97 -12.16 17.97
CA SER A 395 -7.31 -13.41 18.34
C SER A 395 -6.58 -14.01 17.14
N SER A 396 -5.62 -14.91 17.40
CA SER A 396 -4.95 -15.65 16.31
C SER A 396 -5.95 -16.46 15.47
N LYS A 397 -7.06 -16.92 16.07
CA LYS A 397 -8.13 -17.60 15.34
C LYS A 397 -8.87 -16.65 14.40
N ASP A 398 -9.08 -15.40 14.80
CA ASP A 398 -9.75 -14.40 13.96
C ASP A 398 -8.87 -14.04 12.76
N VAL A 399 -7.57 -13.83 12.97
CA VAL A 399 -6.62 -13.61 11.87
C VAL A 399 -6.62 -14.78 10.89
N GLN A 400 -6.67 -16.02 11.39
CA GLN A 400 -6.71 -17.22 10.56
C GLN A 400 -8.03 -17.33 9.77
N LYS A 401 -9.17 -17.06 10.42
CA LYS A 401 -10.48 -16.98 9.76
C LYS A 401 -10.54 -15.89 8.71
N HIS A 402 -9.97 -14.71 8.97
CA HIS A 402 -9.89 -13.63 7.98
C HIS A 402 -9.13 -14.11 6.74
N PHE A 403 -7.99 -14.77 6.93
CA PHE A 403 -7.24 -15.36 5.83
C PHE A 403 -8.01 -16.44 5.06
N GLU A 404 -8.72 -17.33 5.77
CA GLU A 404 -9.60 -18.35 5.18
C GLU A 404 -10.77 -17.72 4.39
N ALA A 405 -11.30 -16.59 4.86
CA ALA A 405 -12.30 -15.77 4.16
C ALA A 405 -11.71 -15.00 2.96
N GLY A 406 -10.42 -15.17 2.67
CA GLY A 406 -9.73 -14.57 1.52
C GLY A 406 -9.09 -13.22 1.80
N HIS A 407 -9.02 -12.76 3.06
CA HIS A 407 -8.31 -11.54 3.43
C HIS A 407 -6.78 -11.73 3.32
N VAL A 408 -6.12 -10.80 2.63
CA VAL A 408 -4.67 -10.67 2.61
C VAL A 408 -4.27 -9.21 2.88
N CYS A 409 -3.12 -9.02 3.53
CA CYS A 409 -2.63 -7.69 3.87
C CYS A 409 -2.54 -6.80 2.61
N GLY A 410 -3.27 -5.69 2.62
CA GLY A 410 -3.32 -4.73 1.50
C GLY A 410 -4.40 -4.99 0.45
N ASP A 411 -5.31 -5.94 0.69
CA ASP A 411 -6.51 -6.07 -0.14
C ASP A 411 -7.59 -5.02 0.18
N GLN A 412 -8.77 -5.17 -0.43
CA GLN A 412 -9.94 -4.30 -0.20
C GLN A 412 -10.92 -4.85 0.84
N ASN A 413 -10.60 -5.97 1.49
CA ASN A 413 -11.43 -6.60 2.52
C ASN A 413 -11.03 -6.04 3.89
N ASP A 414 -11.44 -4.80 4.13
CA ASP A 414 -11.03 -4.01 5.31
C ASP A 414 -11.93 -4.18 6.54
N LEU A 415 -13.11 -4.78 6.36
CA LEU A 415 -14.05 -5.17 7.41
C LEU A 415 -14.50 -6.62 7.21
N VAL A 416 -14.37 -7.45 8.25
CA VAL A 416 -14.93 -8.81 8.32
C VAL A 416 -15.90 -8.84 9.48
N ASP A 417 -17.17 -9.17 9.21
CA ASP A 417 -18.26 -9.14 10.20
C ASP A 417 -18.37 -7.81 10.97
N GLY A 418 -18.07 -6.69 10.29
CA GLY A 418 -18.07 -5.34 10.87
C GLY A 418 -16.83 -4.98 11.69
N VAL A 419 -15.86 -5.90 11.83
CA VAL A 419 -14.60 -5.68 12.56
C VAL A 419 -13.48 -5.31 11.58
N PRO A 420 -12.69 -4.25 11.87
CA PRO A 420 -11.55 -3.89 11.05
C PRO A 420 -10.48 -4.98 10.99
N THR A 421 -9.97 -5.25 9.79
CA THR A 421 -8.81 -6.15 9.58
C THR A 421 -7.46 -5.41 9.66
N GLY A 422 -7.50 -4.09 9.81
CA GLY A 422 -6.38 -3.17 9.83
C GLY A 422 -6.85 -1.76 10.20
N SER A 423 -5.93 -0.79 10.17
CA SER A 423 -6.24 0.59 10.57
C SER A 423 -5.70 1.63 9.59
N VAL A 424 -5.92 2.91 9.90
CA VAL A 424 -5.40 4.07 9.17
C VAL A 424 -4.27 4.69 10.00
N ARG A 425 -3.17 5.04 9.35
CA ARG A 425 -2.02 5.70 10.00
C ARG A 425 -1.63 6.96 9.24
N VAL A 426 -1.53 8.06 9.99
CA VAL A 426 -0.86 9.28 9.57
C VAL A 426 0.42 9.46 10.39
N SER A 427 1.47 9.93 9.74
CA SER A 427 2.80 10.07 10.32
C SER A 427 3.47 11.32 9.77
N PHE A 428 4.13 12.07 10.64
CA PHE A 428 4.61 13.42 10.38
C PHE A 428 6.13 13.43 10.20
N GLY A 429 6.62 14.24 9.26
CA GLY A 429 8.04 14.47 9.00
C GLY A 429 8.46 15.88 9.41
N TYR A 430 9.76 16.16 9.32
CA TYR A 430 10.29 17.48 9.70
C TYR A 430 9.79 18.62 8.80
N MET A 431 9.31 18.29 7.60
CA MET A 431 8.75 19.21 6.61
C MET A 431 7.22 19.35 6.68
N THR A 432 6.53 18.49 7.43
CA THR A 432 5.07 18.56 7.54
C THR A 432 4.66 19.82 8.30
N THR A 433 3.53 20.43 7.90
CA THR A 433 3.03 21.67 8.49
C THR A 433 1.72 21.47 9.26
N TYR A 434 1.29 22.48 10.02
CA TYR A 434 -0.02 22.45 10.65
C TYR A 434 -1.15 22.55 9.61
N GLU A 435 -0.89 23.19 8.48
CA GLU A 435 -1.80 23.29 7.34
C GLU A 435 -2.07 21.91 6.74
N ASP A 436 -1.05 21.03 6.69
CA ASP A 436 -1.22 19.63 6.27
C ASP A 436 -2.10 18.85 7.26
N ALA A 437 -1.87 19.03 8.57
CA ALA A 437 -2.70 18.44 9.60
C ALA A 437 -4.15 18.94 9.55
N ASP A 438 -4.36 20.23 9.32
CA ASP A 438 -5.69 20.83 9.18
C ASP A 438 -6.39 20.33 7.91
N ARG A 439 -5.71 20.25 6.75
CA ARG A 439 -6.26 19.65 5.52
C ARG A 439 -6.76 18.22 5.75
N PHE A 440 -5.99 17.44 6.51
CA PHE A 440 -6.38 16.09 6.88
C PHE A 440 -7.60 16.07 7.81
N LEU A 441 -7.60 16.86 8.88
CA LEU A 441 -8.72 16.96 9.81
C LEU A 441 -10.00 17.47 9.13
N ASP A 442 -9.89 18.45 8.24
CA ASP A 442 -10.98 18.97 7.43
C ASP A 442 -11.56 17.93 6.48
N MET A 443 -10.71 17.07 5.90
CA MET A 443 -11.17 15.94 5.09
C MET A 443 -11.95 14.95 5.95
N ILE A 444 -11.47 14.63 7.17
CA ILE A 444 -12.21 13.78 8.10
C ILE A 444 -13.57 14.39 8.43
N GLU A 445 -13.59 15.66 8.82
CA GLU A 445 -14.81 16.39 9.20
C GLU A 445 -15.83 16.40 8.05
N LYS A 446 -15.40 16.78 6.84
CA LYS A 446 -16.29 16.90 5.67
C LYS A 446 -16.80 15.57 5.12
N CYS A 447 -15.98 14.52 5.19
CA CYS A 447 -16.30 13.25 4.53
C CYS A 447 -16.95 12.23 5.46
N PHE A 448 -16.69 12.28 6.76
CA PHE A 448 -17.06 11.22 7.69
C PHE A 448 -17.89 11.67 8.88
N VAL A 449 -18.08 12.98 9.09
CA VAL A 449 -18.79 13.49 10.27
C VAL A 449 -20.17 14.02 9.91
N THR A 450 -21.16 13.68 10.73
CA THR A 450 -22.52 14.21 10.62
C THR A 450 -22.61 15.55 11.34
N HIS A 451 -23.17 16.55 10.65
CA HIS A 451 -23.25 17.91 11.16
C HIS A 451 -24.52 18.16 11.99
N PRO A 452 -24.49 19.09 12.97
CA PRO A 452 -23.32 19.87 13.39
C PRO A 452 -22.28 19.02 14.14
N VAL A 453 -20.99 19.28 13.89
CA VAL A 453 -19.89 18.58 14.56
C VAL A 453 -19.87 18.98 16.03
N ILE A 454 -19.84 18.00 16.92
CA ILE A 454 -19.75 18.23 18.36
C ILE A 454 -18.29 18.06 18.80
N ARG A 455 -17.77 19.04 19.54
CA ARG A 455 -16.44 18.96 20.16
C ARG A 455 -16.53 18.79 21.68
N LYS A 456 -16.48 17.55 22.15
CA LYS A 456 -16.56 17.20 23.58
C LYS A 456 -15.19 16.81 24.12
N ARG A 457 -14.83 17.36 25.28
CA ARG A 457 -13.61 16.99 25.99
C ARG A 457 -13.78 15.60 26.58
N ARG A 458 -12.99 14.65 26.09
CA ARG A 458 -12.93 13.27 26.58
C ARG A 458 -11.58 13.04 27.26
N GLN A 459 -11.56 12.37 28.41
CA GLN A 459 -10.31 11.83 28.95
C GLN A 459 -9.87 10.68 28.04
N PHE A 460 -8.61 10.72 27.59
CA PHE A 460 -8.07 9.60 26.86
C PHE A 460 -7.90 8.43 27.84
N GLU A 461 -8.75 7.44 27.72
CA GLU A 461 -8.50 6.13 28.28
C GLU A 461 -7.70 5.38 27.22
N ALA A 462 -6.50 4.91 27.56
CA ALA A 462 -5.83 3.91 26.73
C ALA A 462 -6.82 2.77 26.58
N HIS A 463 -7.37 2.58 25.38
CA HIS A 463 -8.34 1.52 25.14
C HIS A 463 -7.55 0.20 25.12
N PHE A 464 -7.23 -0.31 26.29
CA PHE A 464 -7.25 -1.74 26.51
C PHE A 464 -8.72 -2.10 26.28
N TYR A 465 -9.06 -2.64 25.11
CA TYR A 465 -10.36 -3.26 24.94
C TYR A 465 -10.41 -4.42 25.94
N ASN A 466 -10.86 -4.12 27.16
CA ASN A 466 -11.24 -5.14 28.12
C ASN A 466 -12.24 -6.03 27.39
N GLU A 467 -11.96 -7.33 27.31
CA GLU A 467 -12.77 -8.38 26.68
C GLU A 467 -14.20 -8.50 27.22
N ARG A 468 -14.73 -7.54 28.00
CA ARG A 468 -15.93 -7.72 28.82
C ARG A 468 -17.20 -7.01 28.36
N ASN A 469 -17.19 -6.08 27.41
CA ASN A 469 -18.42 -5.33 27.07
C ASN A 469 -18.84 -5.34 25.60
N PHE A 470 -18.27 -6.20 24.76
CA PHE A 470 -18.85 -6.52 23.45
C PHE A 470 -19.11 -8.02 23.38
N ASN A 471 -20.17 -8.46 24.07
CA ASN A 471 -21.02 -9.60 23.69
C ASN A 471 -22.04 -9.86 24.79
N GLU A 472 -23.24 -9.29 24.65
CA GLU A 472 -24.48 -10.03 24.95
C GLU A 472 -25.70 -9.47 24.20
N GLU A 473 -25.70 -8.21 23.78
CA GLU A 473 -26.87 -7.65 23.06
C GLU A 473 -26.82 -7.75 21.53
N ALA A 474 -25.65 -7.91 20.91
CA ALA A 474 -25.53 -8.03 19.44
C ALA A 474 -25.52 -9.48 18.93
N LYS A 475 -25.70 -10.49 19.80
CA LYS A 475 -25.65 -11.92 19.43
C LYS A 475 -26.99 -12.63 19.31
N ASN A 476 -28.11 -11.95 19.60
CA ASN A 476 -29.44 -12.54 19.46
C ASN A 476 -30.21 -11.89 18.30
N LYS A 477 -29.92 -12.35 17.08
CA LYS A 477 -30.84 -12.53 15.93
C LYS A 477 -30.05 -12.76 14.65
N ILE A 478 -29.46 -13.94 14.49
CA ILE A 478 -29.19 -14.49 13.17
C ILE A 478 -29.56 -15.97 13.23
N ASP A 479 -30.77 -16.27 12.78
CA ASP A 479 -31.22 -17.65 12.57
C ASP A 479 -30.30 -18.32 11.55
N LYS A 480 -29.57 -19.34 11.99
CA LYS A 480 -28.91 -20.30 11.11
C LYS A 480 -30.00 -21.17 10.47
N LYS A 481 -30.40 -20.85 9.25
CA LYS A 481 -31.08 -21.83 8.39
C LYS A 481 -30.03 -22.61 7.60
N GLU A 482 -29.95 -23.91 7.89
CA GLU A 482 -29.32 -24.91 7.04
C GLU A 482 -30.04 -24.93 5.69
N TYR A 483 -29.31 -24.69 4.61
CA TYR A 483 -29.83 -24.82 3.25
C TYR A 483 -29.62 -26.26 2.75
N THR A 484 -30.69 -27.04 2.79
CA THR A 484 -30.85 -28.22 1.94
C THR A 484 -31.24 -27.77 0.53
N LEU A 485 -30.57 -28.31 -0.48
CA LEU A 485 -30.87 -28.08 -1.90
C LEU A 485 -32.29 -28.56 -2.23
N PRO A 486 -33.18 -27.71 -2.79
CA PRO A 486 -34.39 -28.17 -3.44
C PRO A 486 -34.23 -28.25 -4.97
N PRO A 487 -35.09 -29.01 -5.66
CA PRO A 487 -34.92 -29.39 -7.05
C PRO A 487 -35.32 -28.29 -8.03
N VAL A 488 -34.76 -28.39 -9.23
CA VAL A 488 -34.98 -27.57 -10.41
C VAL A 488 -36.46 -27.57 -10.82
N ILE A 489 -37.20 -26.46 -10.65
CA ILE A 489 -38.41 -26.16 -11.45
C ILE A 489 -38.59 -24.65 -11.68
N LYS A 490 -38.74 -24.31 -12.96
CA LYS A 490 -39.35 -23.13 -13.63
C LYS A 490 -40.00 -22.08 -12.71
N LYS A 491 -39.39 -20.89 -12.58
CA LYS A 491 -39.91 -19.71 -11.86
C LYS A 491 -40.41 -18.65 -12.86
N GLU A 492 -41.54 -18.00 -12.59
CA GLU A 492 -41.96 -16.76 -13.25
C GLU A 492 -40.99 -15.62 -12.87
N SER A 493 -40.79 -14.64 -13.76
CA SER A 493 -39.85 -13.53 -13.55
C SER A 493 -40.30 -12.61 -12.42
N ASP A 494 -39.42 -12.33 -11.44
CA ASP A 494 -39.72 -11.47 -10.29
C ASP A 494 -39.69 -9.96 -10.66
N LEU A 495 -39.01 -9.60 -11.75
CA LEU A 495 -38.80 -8.22 -12.19
C LEU A 495 -38.76 -8.14 -13.72
N SER A 496 -39.30 -7.07 -14.31
CA SER A 496 -39.22 -6.80 -15.75
C SER A 496 -38.63 -5.41 -16.00
N GLY A 497 -37.72 -5.32 -16.96
CA GLY A 497 -37.05 -4.08 -17.37
C GLY A 497 -36.64 -4.10 -18.84
N GLU A 498 -35.95 -3.05 -19.27
CA GLU A 498 -35.48 -2.89 -20.65
C GLU A 498 -33.96 -2.68 -20.69
N LEU A 499 -33.28 -3.34 -21.64
CA LEU A 499 -31.86 -3.13 -21.91
C LEU A 499 -31.68 -1.85 -22.75
N GLN A 500 -31.49 -0.70 -22.12
CA GLN A 500 -31.44 0.58 -22.81
C GLN A 500 -30.22 0.75 -23.72
N LYS A 501 -29.01 0.44 -23.22
CA LYS A 501 -27.75 0.63 -23.95
C LYS A 501 -26.77 -0.51 -23.70
N ILE A 502 -25.95 -0.78 -24.71
CA ILE A 502 -24.83 -1.72 -24.65
C ILE A 502 -23.56 -0.96 -25.02
N TYR A 503 -22.53 -1.07 -24.18
CA TYR A 503 -21.22 -0.46 -24.41
C TYR A 503 -20.11 -1.49 -24.44
N LEU A 504 -19.19 -1.29 -25.38
CA LEU A 504 -17.94 -2.02 -25.50
C LEU A 504 -16.77 -1.11 -25.17
N TYR A 505 -15.67 -1.71 -24.71
CA TYR A 505 -14.39 -1.05 -24.52
C TYR A 505 -13.32 -1.82 -25.30
N PRO A 506 -13.30 -1.73 -26.66
CA PRO A 506 -12.40 -2.53 -27.48
C PRO A 506 -10.95 -2.41 -27.03
N VAL A 507 -10.49 -1.18 -26.79
CA VAL A 507 -9.20 -0.91 -26.16
C VAL A 507 -9.38 -0.67 -24.66
N LYS A 508 -8.64 -1.42 -23.85
CA LYS A 508 -8.64 -1.29 -22.39
C LYS A 508 -8.34 0.15 -21.99
N SER A 509 -9.08 0.65 -21.00
CA SER A 509 -8.96 2.02 -20.48
C SER A 509 -9.31 3.15 -21.46
N CYS A 510 -9.80 2.87 -22.66
CA CYS A 510 -10.23 3.89 -23.63
C CYS A 510 -11.75 4.16 -23.59
N ALA A 511 -12.26 5.10 -24.40
CA ALA A 511 -13.67 5.46 -24.42
C ALA A 511 -14.59 4.28 -24.80
N ALA A 512 -15.88 4.42 -24.49
CA ALA A 512 -16.89 3.43 -24.85
C ALA A 512 -17.23 3.49 -26.35
N PHE A 513 -17.49 2.33 -26.94
CA PHE A 513 -18.17 2.17 -28.22
C PHE A 513 -19.62 1.75 -27.96
N GLU A 514 -20.58 2.57 -28.38
CA GLU A 514 -22.02 2.28 -28.24
C GLU A 514 -22.50 1.34 -29.34
N VAL A 515 -23.13 0.24 -28.91
CA VAL A 515 -23.70 -0.75 -29.81
C VAL A 515 -25.15 -0.40 -30.14
N LYS A 516 -25.46 -0.26 -31.44
CA LYS A 516 -26.80 0.10 -31.95
C LYS A 516 -27.50 -1.04 -32.71
N ARG A 517 -26.86 -2.18 -32.86
CA ARG A 517 -27.31 -3.36 -33.62
C ARG A 517 -27.16 -4.62 -32.77
N PRO A 518 -27.77 -5.76 -33.14
CA PRO A 518 -27.51 -7.04 -32.48
C PRO A 518 -26.01 -7.33 -32.39
N TRP A 519 -25.55 -7.74 -31.23
CA TRP A 519 -24.14 -7.99 -30.95
C TRP A 519 -23.92 -9.39 -30.41
N LYS A 520 -22.87 -10.03 -30.91
CA LYS A 520 -22.54 -11.41 -30.62
C LYS A 520 -21.93 -11.56 -29.24
N LEU A 521 -22.36 -12.59 -28.52
CA LEU A 521 -21.75 -13.06 -27.28
C LEU A 521 -20.72 -14.16 -27.58
N THR A 522 -19.63 -14.15 -26.82
CA THR A 522 -18.50 -15.09 -26.93
C THR A 522 -18.21 -15.71 -25.57
N GLU A 523 -17.39 -16.76 -25.52
CA GLU A 523 -16.98 -17.43 -24.27
C GLU A 523 -16.22 -16.52 -23.29
N ILE A 524 -15.78 -15.33 -23.74
CA ILE A 524 -15.02 -14.37 -22.93
C ILE A 524 -15.75 -13.03 -22.71
N GLY A 525 -17.01 -12.91 -23.16
CA GLY A 525 -17.80 -11.68 -23.07
C GLY A 525 -18.38 -11.23 -24.41
N LEU A 526 -18.64 -9.92 -24.56
CA LEU A 526 -19.07 -9.32 -25.82
C LEU A 526 -17.95 -9.41 -26.87
N GLU A 527 -18.31 -9.75 -28.11
CA GLU A 527 -17.34 -9.80 -29.21
C GLU A 527 -16.59 -8.46 -29.33
N TYR A 528 -15.25 -8.54 -29.44
CA TYR A 528 -14.33 -7.40 -29.45
C TYR A 528 -14.20 -6.58 -28.17
N ASP A 529 -14.87 -6.90 -27.06
CA ASP A 529 -14.68 -6.18 -25.79
C ASP A 529 -13.32 -6.47 -25.18
N ARG A 530 -12.58 -5.40 -24.85
CA ARG A 530 -11.24 -5.43 -24.22
C ARG A 530 -10.22 -6.30 -24.95
N ARG A 531 -10.32 -6.43 -26.28
CA ARG A 531 -9.39 -7.22 -27.10
C ARG A 531 -8.05 -6.55 -27.36
N TRP A 532 -7.95 -5.24 -27.11
CA TRP A 532 -6.72 -4.48 -27.24
C TRP A 532 -6.33 -3.81 -25.93
N MET A 533 -5.03 -3.56 -25.75
CA MET A 533 -4.51 -2.77 -24.64
C MET A 533 -3.32 -1.92 -25.10
N ILE A 534 -3.16 -0.76 -24.47
CA ILE A 534 -1.99 0.09 -24.68
C ILE A 534 -0.97 -0.23 -23.59
N VAL A 535 0.28 -0.48 -23.98
CA VAL A 535 1.41 -0.74 -23.08
C VAL A 535 2.47 0.35 -23.22
N ASN A 536 3.24 0.57 -22.18
CA ASN A 536 4.43 1.43 -22.21
C ASN A 536 5.67 0.66 -22.70
N ALA A 537 6.82 1.35 -22.75
CA ALA A 537 8.11 0.78 -23.17
C ALA A 537 8.57 -0.43 -22.31
N SER A 538 8.08 -0.56 -21.06
CA SER A 538 8.35 -1.73 -20.21
C SER A 538 7.35 -2.87 -20.42
N GLY A 539 6.41 -2.76 -21.38
CA GLY A 539 5.36 -3.74 -21.66
C GLY A 539 4.28 -3.81 -20.59
N THR A 540 4.15 -2.78 -19.74
CA THR A 540 3.11 -2.70 -18.71
C THR A 540 1.88 -2.00 -19.29
N CYS A 541 0.71 -2.60 -19.10
CA CYS A 541 -0.57 -2.00 -19.49
C CYS A 541 -0.76 -0.64 -18.84
N VAL A 542 -1.04 0.37 -19.66
CA VAL A 542 -1.34 1.72 -19.21
C VAL A 542 -2.81 1.83 -18.82
N SER A 543 -3.10 2.51 -17.72
CA SER A 543 -4.47 2.76 -17.25
C SER A 543 -4.79 4.25 -17.20
N GLN A 544 -6.09 4.61 -17.15
CA GLN A 544 -6.53 6.01 -16.99
C GLN A 544 -5.99 6.68 -15.71
N LYS A 545 -5.57 5.90 -14.70
CA LYS A 545 -4.89 6.45 -13.51
C LYS A 545 -3.50 7.02 -13.83
N GLN A 546 -2.83 6.47 -14.85
CA GLN A 546 -1.48 6.87 -15.26
C GLN A 546 -1.50 7.87 -16.41
N ILE A 547 -2.45 7.74 -17.35
CA ILE A 547 -2.67 8.67 -18.47
C ILE A 547 -4.17 8.90 -18.57
N LYS A 548 -4.65 10.03 -18.05
CA LYS A 548 -6.08 10.34 -17.97
C LYS A 548 -6.71 10.46 -19.35
N ASN A 549 -5.97 11.06 -20.29
CA ASN A 549 -6.37 11.30 -21.68
C ASN A 549 -6.66 10.01 -22.47
N LEU A 550 -6.37 8.81 -21.94
CA LEU A 550 -6.88 7.57 -22.52
C LEU A 550 -8.40 7.57 -22.66
N CYS A 551 -9.14 8.28 -21.80
CA CYS A 551 -10.60 8.37 -21.95
C CYS A 551 -11.05 9.12 -23.21
N THR A 552 -10.23 10.02 -23.78
CA THR A 552 -10.58 10.79 -24.97
C THR A 552 -10.34 10.00 -26.26
N LEU A 553 -9.56 8.92 -26.20
CA LEU A 553 -9.32 8.01 -27.32
C LEU A 553 -10.57 7.16 -27.57
N ARG A 554 -11.22 7.38 -28.72
CA ARG A 554 -12.48 6.73 -29.11
C ARG A 554 -12.25 5.58 -30.07
N PRO A 555 -12.40 4.31 -29.62
CA PRO A 555 -12.37 3.17 -30.50
C PRO A 555 -13.68 3.02 -31.27
N ILE A 556 -13.58 2.76 -32.57
CA ILE A 556 -14.69 2.52 -33.49
C ILE A 556 -14.42 1.23 -34.25
N LEU A 557 -15.31 0.24 -34.11
CA LEU A 557 -15.23 -1.01 -34.85
C LEU A 557 -15.91 -0.83 -36.22
N ASP A 558 -15.10 -0.74 -37.27
CA ASP A 558 -15.55 -0.61 -38.66
C ASP A 558 -15.46 -1.98 -39.37
N PHE A 559 -16.59 -2.67 -39.41
CA PHE A 559 -16.71 -3.98 -40.04
C PHE A 559 -16.70 -3.92 -41.57
N ALA A 560 -17.02 -2.77 -42.18
CA ALA A 560 -16.98 -2.63 -43.63
C ALA A 560 -15.53 -2.62 -44.13
N CYS A 561 -14.63 -1.98 -43.37
CA CYS A 561 -13.20 -1.95 -43.67
C CYS A 561 -12.39 -3.01 -42.91
N ASN A 562 -13.05 -3.87 -42.13
CA ASN A 562 -12.42 -4.85 -41.22
C ASN A 562 -11.33 -4.23 -40.32
N ALA A 563 -11.58 -3.04 -39.77
CA ALA A 563 -10.60 -2.25 -39.03
C ALA A 563 -11.13 -1.71 -37.69
N LEU A 564 -10.27 -1.69 -36.68
CA LEU A 564 -10.42 -0.87 -35.48
C LEU A 564 -9.86 0.52 -35.77
N ARG A 565 -10.73 1.52 -35.82
CA ARG A 565 -10.34 2.93 -35.93
C ARG A 565 -10.23 3.54 -34.54
N LEU A 566 -9.11 4.18 -34.25
CA LEU A 566 -8.87 4.93 -33.02
C LEU A 566 -8.89 6.41 -33.37
N ARG A 567 -9.86 7.15 -32.80
CA ARG A 567 -10.01 8.58 -33.03
C ARG A 567 -9.69 9.37 -31.77
N ILE A 568 -8.86 10.40 -31.91
CA ILE A 568 -8.60 11.39 -30.86
C ILE A 568 -8.64 12.77 -31.49
N ASN A 569 -9.48 13.66 -30.93
CA ASN A 569 -9.80 14.95 -31.54
C ASN A 569 -10.23 14.78 -33.02
N ASP A 570 -9.57 15.48 -33.95
CA ASP A 570 -9.82 15.43 -35.40
C ASP A 570 -8.91 14.44 -36.15
N THR A 571 -8.13 13.62 -35.43
CA THR A 571 -7.21 12.64 -36.02
C THR A 571 -7.71 11.21 -35.82
N GLU A 572 -7.44 10.35 -36.80
CA GLU A 572 -7.84 8.95 -36.78
C GLU A 572 -6.71 8.05 -37.28
N MET A 573 -6.54 6.89 -36.65
CA MET A 573 -5.65 5.83 -37.10
C MET A 573 -6.41 4.50 -37.14
N ALA A 574 -6.18 3.68 -38.16
CA ALA A 574 -6.84 2.40 -38.33
C ALA A 574 -5.84 1.24 -38.19
N VAL A 575 -6.26 0.18 -37.49
CA VAL A 575 -5.53 -1.09 -37.42
C VAL A 575 -6.48 -2.24 -37.81
N PRO A 576 -6.01 -3.31 -38.46
CA PRO A 576 -6.86 -4.46 -38.80
C PRO A 576 -7.53 -5.08 -37.57
N LEU A 577 -8.79 -5.52 -37.69
CA LEU A 577 -9.46 -6.26 -36.61
C LEU A 577 -8.82 -7.63 -36.38
N GLU A 578 -8.42 -8.27 -37.48
CA GLU A 578 -7.77 -9.58 -37.51
C GLU A 578 -6.33 -9.46 -38.02
N PRO A 579 -5.37 -10.14 -37.38
CA PRO A 579 -3.98 -10.14 -37.84
C PRO A 579 -3.88 -10.79 -39.22
N SER A 580 -3.04 -10.23 -40.10
CA SER A 580 -2.82 -10.78 -41.43
C SER A 580 -2.01 -12.09 -41.33
N ASN A 581 -2.57 -13.22 -41.76
CA ASN A 581 -1.92 -14.55 -41.72
C ASN A 581 -0.64 -14.71 -42.59
N ASN A 582 -0.12 -13.63 -43.19
CA ASN A 582 0.90 -13.70 -44.25
C ASN A 582 2.17 -12.87 -43.95
N GLY A 583 2.70 -12.96 -42.73
CA GLY A 583 4.04 -12.43 -42.39
C GLY A 583 4.86 -13.46 -41.64
N PRO A 584 6.12 -13.75 -42.03
CA PRO A 584 6.97 -14.67 -41.29
C PRO A 584 7.30 -14.04 -39.92
N ASN A 585 6.98 -14.75 -38.85
CA ASN A 585 7.49 -14.52 -37.49
C ASN A 585 7.61 -13.06 -37.05
N SER A 586 6.47 -12.42 -36.77
CA SER A 586 6.43 -11.46 -35.66
C SER A 586 5.76 -12.12 -34.46
N GLU A 587 6.28 -13.28 -34.03
CA GLU A 587 6.23 -13.68 -32.62
C GLU A 587 7.06 -12.65 -31.84
N GLY A 588 6.50 -11.45 -31.65
CA GLY A 588 7.04 -10.46 -30.75
C GLY A 588 6.94 -11.00 -29.33
N PHE A 589 7.94 -11.77 -28.89
CA PHE A 589 8.10 -12.15 -27.49
C PHE A 589 8.50 -10.94 -26.67
N PHE A 590 7.52 -10.09 -26.32
CA PHE A 590 7.62 -9.04 -25.32
C PHE A 590 6.22 -8.86 -24.72
N CYS A 591 5.94 -8.81 -23.43
CA CYS A 591 6.72 -8.79 -22.21
C CYS A 591 5.76 -9.13 -21.05
N ASN A 592 6.31 -9.41 -19.86
CA ASN A 592 5.60 -9.72 -18.62
C ASN A 592 4.73 -8.53 -18.14
N SER A 593 3.51 -8.40 -18.64
CA SER A 593 2.55 -7.45 -18.09
C SER A 593 2.03 -7.97 -16.73
N LYS A 594 2.07 -7.15 -15.66
CA LYS A 594 1.33 -7.40 -14.41
C LYS A 594 -0.09 -6.84 -14.54
N VAL A 595 -0.93 -7.43 -15.38
CA VAL A 595 -2.38 -7.19 -15.32
C VAL A 595 -2.94 -8.18 -14.33
N CYS A 596 -3.29 -7.71 -13.12
CA CYS A 596 -3.80 -8.58 -12.05
C CYS A 596 -2.88 -9.76 -11.66
N GLY A 597 -1.58 -9.67 -11.94
CA GLY A 597 -0.60 -10.74 -11.68
C GLY A 597 -0.44 -11.76 -12.81
N ASP A 598 -1.21 -11.66 -13.89
CA ASP A 598 -1.27 -12.64 -14.98
C ASP A 598 -0.42 -12.21 -16.19
N LYS A 599 0.32 -13.15 -16.78
CA LYS A 599 1.07 -12.96 -18.03
C LYS A 599 0.12 -13.09 -19.21
N ILE A 600 0.03 -12.05 -20.05
CA ILE A 600 -0.82 -12.03 -21.24
C ILE A 600 0.06 -11.81 -22.46
N THR A 601 -0.10 -12.64 -23.48
CA THR A 601 0.55 -12.51 -24.80
C THR A 601 -0.40 -11.83 -25.78
N GLY A 602 0.17 -11.03 -26.69
CA GLY A 602 -0.61 -10.33 -27.71
C GLY A 602 0.22 -9.97 -28.94
N TYR A 603 -0.47 -9.75 -30.05
CA TYR A 603 0.09 -9.26 -31.30
C TYR A 603 0.30 -7.76 -31.24
N ASP A 604 1.48 -7.32 -31.67
CA ASP A 604 1.81 -5.91 -31.80
C ASP A 604 1.18 -5.33 -33.06
N CYS A 605 0.44 -4.24 -32.92
CA CYS A 605 -0.25 -3.60 -34.03
C CYS A 605 0.67 -2.72 -34.91
N GLY A 606 1.96 -2.64 -34.63
CA GLY A 606 2.98 -2.03 -35.48
C GLY A 606 3.42 -0.62 -35.06
N ASP A 607 4.49 -0.14 -35.69
CA ASP A 607 5.17 1.10 -35.29
C ASP A 607 4.36 2.36 -35.61
N THR A 608 3.61 2.39 -36.72
CA THR A 608 2.80 3.55 -37.11
C THR A 608 1.76 3.92 -36.05
N ILE A 609 1.06 2.93 -35.48
CA ILE A 609 0.10 3.20 -34.40
C ILE A 609 0.80 3.50 -33.07
N ALA A 610 1.98 2.91 -32.83
CA ALA A 610 2.78 3.18 -31.63
C ALA A 610 3.27 4.63 -31.57
N GLU A 611 3.80 5.14 -32.68
CA GLU A 611 4.22 6.54 -32.83
C GLU A 611 3.00 7.47 -32.68
N TRP A 612 1.92 7.19 -33.40
CA TRP A 612 0.69 8.00 -33.32
C TRP A 612 0.12 8.06 -31.90
N LEU A 613 0.05 6.94 -31.18
CA LEU A 613 -0.39 6.93 -29.78
C LEU A 613 0.56 7.70 -28.87
N SER A 614 1.88 7.57 -29.09
CA SER A 614 2.89 8.25 -28.27
C SER A 614 2.80 9.76 -28.39
N ASP A 615 2.57 10.26 -29.60
CA ASP A 615 2.43 11.69 -29.89
C ASP A 615 1.14 12.26 -29.27
N HIS A 616 -0.01 11.62 -29.52
CA HIS A 616 -1.31 12.16 -29.11
C HIS A 616 -1.62 11.99 -27.61
N LEU A 617 -0.93 11.08 -26.93
CA LEU A 617 -1.02 10.91 -25.47
C LEU A 617 0.16 11.55 -24.72
N GLU A 618 1.02 12.29 -25.43
CA GLU A 618 2.20 12.99 -24.90
C GLU A 618 3.10 12.09 -24.03
N LYS A 619 3.26 10.82 -24.47
CA LYS A 619 4.08 9.86 -23.74
C LYS A 619 4.85 8.96 -24.70
N PRO A 620 6.20 8.98 -24.65
CA PRO A 620 7.00 8.17 -25.56
C PRO A 620 6.90 6.68 -25.25
N GLY A 621 7.02 5.86 -26.30
CA GLY A 621 7.16 4.40 -26.18
C GLY A 621 5.85 3.68 -25.87
N LEU A 622 4.71 4.22 -26.30
CA LEU A 622 3.42 3.53 -26.21
C LEU A 622 3.26 2.57 -27.39
N ARG A 623 2.69 1.39 -27.14
CA ARG A 623 2.37 0.39 -28.18
C ARG A 623 0.97 -0.16 -27.98
N LEU A 624 0.28 -0.48 -29.07
CA LEU A 624 -1.03 -1.12 -29.06
C LEU A 624 -0.86 -2.63 -29.26
N LEU A 625 -1.36 -3.42 -28.32
CA LEU A 625 -1.32 -4.88 -28.40
C LEU A 625 -2.74 -5.43 -28.53
N ARG A 626 -2.95 -6.38 -29.45
CA ARG A 626 -4.18 -7.19 -29.58
C ARG A 626 -3.97 -8.53 -28.86
N GLN A 627 -4.91 -8.95 -28.02
CA GLN A 627 -4.86 -10.26 -27.38
C GLN A 627 -4.90 -11.38 -28.44
N CYS A 628 -4.08 -12.42 -28.26
CA CYS A 628 -4.11 -13.60 -29.14
C CYS A 628 -5.42 -14.38 -28.98
N ASP A 629 -5.92 -14.95 -30.07
CA ASP A 629 -7.02 -15.91 -30.03
C ASP A 629 -6.57 -17.21 -29.37
N PHE A 630 -7.46 -17.78 -28.55
CA PHE A 630 -7.15 -18.96 -27.74
C PHE A 630 -6.90 -20.17 -28.64
N ASN A 631 -5.63 -20.51 -28.88
CA ASN A 631 -5.22 -21.86 -29.23
C ASN A 631 -4.83 -22.62 -27.94
N GLU A 632 -5.08 -23.91 -27.93
CA GLU A 632 -5.17 -24.85 -26.78
C GLU A 632 -3.97 -24.97 -25.82
N ASN A 633 -2.97 -24.07 -25.83
CA ASN A 633 -1.72 -24.22 -25.08
C ASN A 633 -1.24 -23.01 -24.23
N ILE A 634 -2.10 -22.04 -23.86
CA ILE A 634 -1.64 -20.89 -23.03
C ILE A 634 -2.52 -20.66 -21.78
N ALA A 635 -1.86 -20.87 -20.62
CA ALA A 635 -2.16 -20.48 -19.24
C ALA A 635 -3.63 -20.52 -18.76
N VAL A 636 -3.97 -21.63 -18.09
CA VAL A 636 -5.24 -21.82 -17.37
C VAL A 636 -5.14 -21.23 -15.95
N ARG A 637 -6.16 -20.51 -15.47
CA ARG A 637 -6.35 -20.23 -14.04
C ARG A 637 -6.73 -21.51 -13.29
N THR A 638 -5.95 -21.93 -12.31
CA THR A 638 -6.42 -22.82 -11.25
C THR A 638 -6.99 -21.97 -10.12
N SER A 639 -8.33 -21.87 -10.04
CA SER A 639 -8.96 -21.35 -8.83
C SER A 639 -8.81 -22.34 -7.67
N LYS A 640 -8.77 -21.85 -6.42
CA LYS A 640 -8.67 -22.68 -5.19
C LYS A 640 -9.84 -23.70 -5.01
N GLN A 641 -10.83 -23.69 -5.89
CA GLN A 641 -11.96 -24.64 -5.94
C GLN A 641 -11.95 -25.58 -7.16
N GLY A 642 -10.86 -25.64 -7.95
CA GLY A 642 -10.75 -26.58 -9.07
C GLY A 642 -11.55 -26.21 -10.33
N LYS A 643 -12.19 -25.04 -10.40
CA LYS A 643 -12.80 -24.54 -11.65
C LYS A 643 -11.77 -23.81 -12.50
N GLN A 644 -11.58 -24.31 -13.72
CA GLN A 644 -10.82 -23.65 -14.79
C GLN A 644 -11.58 -22.40 -15.24
N THR A 645 -10.91 -21.25 -15.33
CA THR A 645 -11.50 -20.00 -15.85
C THR A 645 -10.60 -19.40 -16.92
N VAL A 646 -11.22 -18.86 -17.98
CA VAL A 646 -10.56 -18.33 -19.19
C VAL A 646 -9.92 -16.95 -18.91
N LEU A 647 -8.71 -16.70 -19.43
CA LEU A 647 -7.96 -15.45 -19.23
C LEU A 647 -8.47 -14.31 -20.14
N SER A 648 -9.49 -13.55 -19.70
CA SER A 648 -9.94 -12.33 -20.38
C SER A 648 -9.18 -11.08 -19.88
N LEU A 649 -8.94 -10.09 -20.75
CA LEU A 649 -8.44 -8.76 -20.38
C LEU A 649 -9.43 -7.94 -19.51
N ALA A 650 -10.61 -8.51 -19.21
CA ALA A 650 -11.54 -7.98 -18.23
C ALA A 650 -10.99 -8.05 -16.80
N ASN A 651 -11.20 -6.99 -16.01
CA ASN A 651 -10.56 -6.84 -14.69
C ASN A 651 -11.09 -7.80 -13.61
N LYS A 652 -12.40 -8.13 -13.62
CA LYS A 652 -13.05 -8.94 -12.57
C LYS A 652 -14.16 -9.87 -13.08
N ALA A 653 -14.91 -9.49 -14.11
CA ALA A 653 -15.96 -10.32 -14.73
C ALA A 653 -16.19 -9.92 -16.19
N GLU A 654 -16.87 -10.80 -16.94
CA GLU A 654 -17.21 -10.62 -18.36
C GLU A 654 -18.05 -9.37 -18.59
N TYR A 655 -19.12 -9.19 -17.80
CA TYR A 655 -20.06 -8.10 -17.96
C TYR A 655 -20.23 -7.31 -16.66
N LEU A 656 -20.37 -5.99 -16.81
CA LEU A 656 -20.78 -5.09 -15.74
C LEU A 656 -22.13 -4.48 -16.09
N LEU A 657 -23.12 -4.69 -15.23
CA LEU A 657 -24.46 -4.13 -15.36
C LEU A 657 -24.64 -2.97 -14.38
N ILE A 658 -25.27 -1.89 -14.85
CA ILE A 658 -25.79 -0.83 -14.00
C ILE A 658 -27.24 -0.52 -14.37
N ASN A 659 -28.02 -0.10 -13.37
CA ASN A 659 -29.40 0.29 -13.53
C ASN A 659 -29.52 1.81 -13.67
N THR A 660 -30.33 2.25 -14.62
CA THR A 660 -30.56 3.66 -14.95
C THR A 660 -31.23 4.39 -13.79
N ALA A 661 -32.17 3.74 -13.09
CA ALA A 661 -32.81 4.30 -11.90
C ALA A 661 -31.79 4.58 -10.78
N SER A 662 -30.81 3.70 -10.58
CA SER A 662 -29.71 3.90 -9.61
C SER A 662 -28.81 5.08 -9.98
N ILE A 663 -28.57 5.30 -11.28
CA ILE A 663 -27.79 6.45 -11.76
C ILE A 663 -28.57 7.76 -11.59
N GLN A 664 -29.88 7.76 -11.88
CA GLN A 664 -30.73 8.93 -11.63
C GLN A 664 -30.76 9.30 -10.14
N TRP A 665 -30.97 8.30 -9.28
CA TRP A 665 -30.90 8.46 -7.84
C TRP A 665 -29.57 9.09 -7.36
N LEU A 666 -28.46 8.69 -7.99
CA LEU A 666 -27.13 9.19 -7.68
C LEU A 666 -26.96 10.63 -8.17
N ARG A 667 -27.34 10.92 -9.42
CA ARG A 667 -27.29 12.26 -10.02
C ARG A 667 -28.03 13.27 -9.14
N ASP A 668 -29.21 12.90 -8.64
CA ASP A 668 -30.07 13.80 -7.87
C ASP A 668 -29.49 14.11 -6.47
N ARG A 669 -28.49 13.34 -6.00
CA ARG A 669 -27.79 13.53 -4.72
C ARG A 669 -26.42 14.18 -4.84
N ILE A 670 -25.91 14.34 -6.06
CA ILE A 670 -24.68 15.08 -6.31
C ILE A 670 -24.98 16.58 -6.19
N PRO A 671 -24.23 17.35 -5.39
CA PRO A 671 -24.41 18.79 -5.27
C PRO A 671 -24.26 19.51 -6.62
N ARG A 672 -25.15 20.48 -6.92
CA ARG A 672 -25.13 21.25 -8.19
C ARG A 672 -23.94 22.19 -8.37
N ASN A 673 -23.16 22.44 -7.33
CA ASN A 673 -22.05 23.39 -7.33
C ASN A 673 -20.70 22.75 -7.72
N GLU A 674 -20.69 21.44 -7.99
CA GLU A 674 -19.49 20.70 -8.38
C GLU A 674 -19.25 20.77 -9.89
N THR A 675 -17.99 20.62 -10.33
CA THR A 675 -17.55 20.71 -11.73
C THR A 675 -17.99 19.53 -12.62
N LEU A 676 -19.00 18.77 -12.19
CA LEU A 676 -19.45 17.56 -12.85
C LEU A 676 -20.53 17.86 -13.89
N SER A 677 -20.40 17.30 -15.09
CA SER A 677 -21.51 17.25 -16.05
C SER A 677 -22.69 16.48 -15.43
N HIS A 678 -23.81 17.16 -15.21
CA HIS A 678 -25.03 16.58 -14.66
C HIS A 678 -25.88 15.81 -15.69
N SER A 679 -25.36 15.60 -16.91
CA SER A 679 -26.02 14.75 -17.90
C SER A 679 -25.98 13.29 -17.46
N LEU A 680 -27.09 12.56 -17.64
CA LEU A 680 -27.16 11.15 -17.27
C LEU A 680 -26.12 10.31 -18.03
N ASP A 681 -25.90 10.62 -19.31
CA ASP A 681 -24.95 9.90 -20.14
C ASP A 681 -23.50 10.06 -19.69
N SER A 682 -23.08 11.28 -19.30
CA SER A 682 -21.74 11.50 -18.75
C SER A 682 -21.51 10.67 -17.47
N ILE A 683 -22.51 10.63 -16.57
CA ILE A 683 -22.42 9.83 -15.34
C ILE A 683 -22.37 8.33 -15.67
N ILE A 684 -23.20 7.85 -16.61
CA ILE A 684 -23.18 6.45 -17.06
C ILE A 684 -21.79 6.05 -17.57
N HIS A 685 -21.16 6.88 -18.41
CA HIS A 685 -19.86 6.59 -19.00
C HIS A 685 -18.76 6.44 -17.94
N ARG A 686 -18.82 7.21 -16.84
CA ARG A 686 -17.86 7.12 -15.72
C ARG A 686 -17.83 5.74 -15.06
N PHE A 687 -18.96 5.03 -15.01
CA PHE A 687 -19.04 3.69 -14.43
C PHE A 687 -18.52 2.59 -15.35
N ARG A 688 -18.33 2.89 -16.64
CA ARG A 688 -17.81 1.97 -17.65
C ARG A 688 -18.51 0.61 -17.67
N ALA A 689 -19.83 0.62 -17.52
CA ALA A 689 -20.65 -0.59 -17.58
C ALA A 689 -20.78 -1.08 -19.03
N ASN A 690 -21.00 -2.38 -19.19
CA ASN A 690 -21.26 -3.00 -20.49
C ASN A 690 -22.77 -2.99 -20.80
N LEU A 691 -23.60 -3.24 -19.78
CA LEU A 691 -25.06 -3.35 -19.93
C LEU A 691 -25.74 -2.26 -19.08
N ILE A 692 -26.56 -1.42 -19.71
CA ILE A 692 -27.37 -0.40 -19.04
C ILE A 692 -28.81 -0.84 -19.11
N VAL A 693 -29.40 -1.15 -17.96
CA VAL A 693 -30.79 -1.60 -17.86
C VAL A 693 -31.65 -0.57 -17.15
N ASP A 694 -32.96 -0.64 -17.34
CA ASP A 694 -33.93 0.14 -16.59
C ASP A 694 -34.95 -0.79 -15.93
N PHE A 695 -34.80 -0.94 -14.61
CA PHE A 695 -35.73 -1.69 -13.77
C PHE A 695 -36.66 -0.79 -12.95
N LYS A 696 -36.73 0.53 -13.26
CA LYS A 696 -37.53 1.57 -12.60
C LYS A 696 -37.20 1.86 -11.13
N GLU A 697 -36.88 0.84 -10.32
CA GLU A 697 -36.48 1.01 -8.92
C GLU A 697 -34.95 1.09 -8.78
N PRO A 698 -34.41 2.06 -8.01
CA PRO A 698 -32.97 2.17 -7.78
C PRO A 698 -32.47 1.03 -6.90
N PHE A 699 -31.27 0.52 -7.21
CA PHE A 699 -30.51 -0.52 -6.51
C PHE A 699 -31.11 -1.92 -6.48
N VAL A 700 -32.24 -2.16 -7.17
CA VAL A 700 -32.82 -3.51 -7.29
C VAL A 700 -31.83 -4.51 -7.90
N GLU A 701 -30.89 -4.05 -8.72
CA GLU A 701 -29.84 -4.88 -9.33
C GLU A 701 -28.95 -5.58 -8.30
N ASN A 702 -28.82 -5.05 -7.08
CA ASN A 702 -27.99 -5.64 -6.03
C ASN A 702 -28.55 -6.97 -5.49
N ASN A 703 -29.84 -7.22 -5.66
CA ASN A 703 -30.53 -8.41 -5.14
C ASN A 703 -30.74 -9.49 -6.21
N LEU A 704 -30.21 -9.29 -7.42
CA LEU A 704 -30.31 -10.25 -8.52
C LEU A 704 -29.53 -11.53 -8.21
N GLU A 705 -30.16 -12.67 -8.52
CA GLU A 705 -29.50 -13.96 -8.63
C GLU A 705 -29.10 -14.24 -10.09
N ALA A 706 -29.99 -13.88 -11.02
CA ALA A 706 -29.79 -14.01 -12.45
C ALA A 706 -30.63 -12.98 -13.20
N ILE A 707 -30.30 -12.76 -14.47
CA ILE A 707 -31.17 -12.05 -15.42
C ILE A 707 -31.28 -12.87 -16.71
N SER A 708 -32.37 -12.70 -17.44
CA SER A 708 -32.45 -13.09 -18.85
C SER A 708 -32.67 -11.86 -19.72
N VAL A 709 -31.90 -11.75 -20.80
CA VAL A 709 -32.09 -10.73 -21.85
C VAL A 709 -32.63 -11.49 -23.06
N ASN A 710 -33.93 -11.31 -23.35
CA ASN A 710 -34.69 -12.20 -24.23
C ASN A 710 -34.54 -13.68 -23.78
N GLU A 711 -33.85 -14.51 -24.57
CA GLU A 711 -33.62 -15.93 -24.28
C GLU A 711 -32.26 -16.20 -23.62
N VAL A 712 -31.38 -15.20 -23.52
CA VAL A 712 -30.01 -15.39 -23.01
C VAL A 712 -29.95 -15.20 -21.50
N ALA A 713 -29.48 -16.22 -20.77
CA ALA A 713 -29.36 -16.19 -19.32
C ALA A 713 -27.97 -15.72 -18.84
N PHE A 714 -27.95 -14.79 -17.89
CA PHE A 714 -26.77 -14.32 -17.18
C PHE A 714 -26.91 -14.57 -15.68
N LYS A 715 -25.81 -15.01 -15.05
CA LYS A 715 -25.75 -15.27 -13.62
C LYS A 715 -25.03 -14.15 -12.89
N PHE A 716 -25.53 -13.78 -11.70
CA PHE A 716 -24.85 -12.88 -10.80
C PHE A 716 -23.54 -13.48 -10.28
N THR A 717 -22.43 -12.74 -10.37
CA THR A 717 -21.11 -13.17 -9.87
C THR A 717 -20.56 -12.31 -8.73
N GLY A 718 -21.10 -11.11 -8.51
CA GLY A 718 -20.70 -10.27 -7.39
C GLY A 718 -21.01 -8.78 -7.58
N HIS A 719 -20.69 -7.97 -6.58
CA HIS A 719 -20.84 -6.51 -6.65
C HIS A 719 -19.56 -5.83 -7.15
N CYS A 720 -19.72 -4.71 -7.84
CA CYS A 720 -18.59 -3.92 -8.33
C CYS A 720 -18.19 -2.82 -7.32
N THR A 721 -17.10 -3.03 -6.59
CA THR A 721 -16.46 -1.97 -5.79
C THR A 721 -15.82 -0.92 -6.70
N ARG A 722 -16.17 0.34 -6.49
CA ARG A 722 -15.70 1.50 -7.24
C ARG A 722 -14.52 2.17 -6.54
N CYS A 723 -13.72 2.84 -7.35
CA CYS A 723 -12.56 3.61 -6.91
C CYS A 723 -12.49 4.91 -7.74
N GLN A 724 -11.43 5.70 -7.55
CA GLN A 724 -11.21 6.99 -8.23
C GLN A 724 -11.34 6.95 -9.77
N MET A 725 -11.37 5.78 -10.41
CA MET A 725 -11.68 5.65 -11.83
C MET A 725 -13.00 6.34 -12.23
N ILE A 726 -14.04 6.28 -11.40
CA ILE A 726 -15.35 6.88 -11.74
C ILE A 726 -15.34 8.42 -11.61
N CYS A 727 -14.29 8.96 -11.00
CA CYS A 727 -14.09 10.40 -10.82
C CYS A 727 -13.48 11.08 -12.06
N ILE A 728 -13.04 10.30 -13.05
CA ILE A 728 -12.48 10.82 -14.29
C ILE A 728 -13.62 11.07 -15.28
N ASP A 729 -13.76 12.31 -15.73
CA ASP A 729 -14.66 12.66 -16.82
C ASP A 729 -14.24 11.92 -18.10
N GLN A 730 -15.14 11.15 -18.69
CA GLN A 730 -14.80 10.32 -19.85
C GLN A 730 -14.77 11.12 -21.16
N GLU A 731 -15.17 12.39 -21.15
CA GLU A 731 -15.07 13.29 -22.31
C GLU A 731 -13.85 14.20 -22.21
N THR A 732 -13.55 14.75 -21.02
CA THR A 732 -12.47 15.74 -20.84
C THR A 732 -11.19 15.17 -20.21
N GLY A 733 -11.29 14.07 -19.46
CA GLY A 733 -10.17 13.52 -18.67
C GLY A 733 -9.91 14.26 -17.35
N GLU A 734 -10.70 15.28 -17.03
CA GLU A 734 -10.62 16.00 -15.75
C GLU A 734 -11.06 15.13 -14.58
N ILE A 735 -10.48 15.38 -13.40
CA ILE A 735 -10.80 14.63 -12.18
C ILE A 735 -11.69 15.49 -11.29
N SER A 736 -12.87 14.97 -10.96
CA SER A 736 -13.77 15.50 -9.94
C SER A 736 -13.70 14.66 -8.66
N LYS A 737 -14.26 15.12 -7.53
CA LYS A 737 -14.45 14.26 -6.34
C LYS A 737 -15.68 13.35 -6.49
N GLU A 738 -16.65 13.81 -7.27
CA GLU A 738 -17.87 13.10 -7.59
C GLU A 738 -17.70 12.13 -8.76
N PRO A 739 -18.49 11.04 -8.85
CA PRO A 739 -19.58 10.67 -7.94
C PRO A 739 -19.16 9.79 -6.75
N LEU A 740 -17.86 9.53 -6.57
CA LEU A 740 -17.37 8.62 -5.52
C LEU A 740 -17.66 9.17 -4.12
N GLN A 741 -17.55 10.48 -3.92
CA GLN A 741 -17.86 11.14 -2.65
C GLN A 741 -19.33 10.94 -2.24
N THR A 742 -20.28 11.18 -3.16
CA THR A 742 -21.71 10.94 -2.90
C THR A 742 -21.99 9.45 -2.64
N LEU A 743 -21.39 8.52 -3.40
CA LEU A 743 -21.55 7.09 -3.14
C LEU A 743 -21.07 6.68 -1.75
N SER A 744 -19.93 7.21 -1.30
CA SER A 744 -19.40 6.96 0.04
C SER A 744 -20.37 7.41 1.12
N ARG A 745 -20.91 8.64 0.97
CA ARG A 745 -21.84 9.26 1.92
C ARG A 745 -23.15 8.49 2.03
N GLU A 746 -23.76 8.18 0.89
CA GLU A 746 -25.12 7.63 0.86
C GLU A 746 -25.16 6.11 1.06
N LEU A 747 -24.11 5.38 0.65
CA LEU A 747 -24.03 3.92 0.78
C LEU A 747 -23.20 3.45 1.98
N GLN A 748 -22.97 4.35 2.95
CA GLN A 748 -22.23 4.05 4.18
C GLN A 748 -20.90 3.32 3.88
N GLY A 749 -20.13 3.85 2.91
CA GLY A 749 -18.81 3.33 2.57
C GLY A 749 -18.74 2.03 1.80
N LYS A 750 -19.86 1.34 1.62
CA LYS A 750 -19.97 0.27 0.63
C LYS A 750 -19.98 0.95 -0.73
N MET A 751 -18.80 1.33 -1.23
CA MET A 751 -18.61 1.95 -2.56
C MET A 751 -18.90 0.94 -3.69
N ARG A 752 -20.01 0.23 -3.60
CA ARG A 752 -20.48 -0.77 -4.54
C ARG A 752 -21.52 -0.10 -5.42
N PHE A 753 -21.30 -0.12 -6.72
CA PHE A 753 -22.27 0.40 -7.67
C PHE A 753 -22.25 -0.48 -8.92
N GLY A 754 -23.40 -1.05 -9.29
CA GLY A 754 -23.48 -2.05 -10.35
C GLY A 754 -23.02 -3.45 -9.93
N VAL A 755 -23.38 -4.41 -10.77
CA VAL A 755 -23.21 -5.84 -10.51
C VAL A 755 -22.47 -6.53 -11.65
N TYR A 756 -21.64 -7.49 -11.29
CA TYR A 756 -20.94 -8.35 -12.23
C TYR A 756 -21.82 -9.53 -12.63
N LEU A 757 -21.78 -9.85 -13.92
CA LEU A 757 -22.49 -10.98 -14.49
C LEU A 757 -21.51 -11.88 -15.25
N SER A 758 -21.84 -13.16 -15.33
CA SER A 758 -21.23 -14.14 -16.25
C SER A 758 -22.32 -14.82 -17.06
N GLN A 759 -22.04 -15.14 -18.31
CA GLN A 759 -22.99 -15.89 -19.14
C GLN A 759 -23.01 -17.37 -18.73
N ASN A 760 -24.16 -18.03 -18.89
CA ASN A 760 -24.24 -19.48 -18.74
C ASN A 760 -23.83 -20.15 -20.07
N ASN A 761 -22.82 -21.02 -20.07
CA ASN A 761 -22.13 -21.56 -21.26
C ASN A 761 -22.99 -22.45 -22.20
N SER A 762 -24.31 -22.52 -22.03
CA SER A 762 -25.21 -23.31 -22.88
C SER A 762 -25.59 -22.62 -24.19
N ASP A 763 -25.48 -21.28 -24.27
CA ASP A 763 -25.94 -20.49 -25.43
C ASP A 763 -24.76 -20.00 -26.28
N LYS A 764 -24.15 -20.90 -27.04
CA LYS A 764 -23.11 -20.55 -28.02
C LYS A 764 -23.73 -19.71 -29.16
N ASP A 765 -23.06 -18.62 -29.54
CA ASP A 765 -23.46 -17.70 -30.63
C ASP A 765 -24.75 -16.89 -30.42
N ALA A 766 -25.19 -16.69 -29.17
CA ALA A 766 -26.33 -15.83 -28.89
C ALA A 766 -26.05 -14.34 -29.16
N PHE A 767 -27.09 -13.60 -29.55
CA PHE A 767 -27.04 -12.17 -29.79
C PHE A 767 -27.88 -11.41 -28.77
N ILE A 768 -27.39 -10.26 -28.33
CA ILE A 768 -28.16 -9.29 -27.56
C ILE A 768 -28.24 -7.96 -28.31
N GLN A 769 -29.33 -7.22 -28.11
CA GLN A 769 -29.52 -5.91 -28.74
C GLN A 769 -30.13 -4.91 -27.75
N PRO A 770 -29.88 -3.60 -27.92
CA PRO A 770 -30.60 -2.58 -27.16
C PRO A 770 -32.12 -2.70 -27.37
N LYS A 771 -32.89 -2.21 -26.39
CA LYS A 771 -34.36 -2.29 -26.31
C LYS A 771 -34.91 -3.72 -26.18
N SER A 772 -34.06 -4.67 -25.79
CA SER A 772 -34.50 -6.03 -25.45
C SER A 772 -35.19 -6.07 -24.09
N LEU A 773 -36.17 -6.97 -23.95
CA LEU A 773 -36.80 -7.25 -22.66
C LEU A 773 -35.79 -7.92 -21.73
N VAL A 774 -35.71 -7.44 -20.49
CA VAL A 774 -34.86 -8.00 -19.45
C VAL A 774 -35.74 -8.50 -18.31
N ASN A 775 -35.65 -9.79 -18.00
CA ASN A 775 -36.31 -10.37 -16.84
C ASN A 775 -35.28 -10.59 -15.72
N GLY A 776 -35.56 -10.07 -14.54
CA GLY A 776 -34.72 -10.26 -13.35
C GLY A 776 -35.29 -11.35 -12.43
N TYR A 777 -34.39 -12.17 -11.89
CA TYR A 777 -34.70 -13.18 -10.88
C TYR A 777 -34.02 -12.78 -9.58
N LEU A 778 -34.79 -12.55 -8.52
CA LEU A 778 -34.28 -12.08 -7.24
C LEU A 778 -33.94 -13.27 -6.33
N LYS A 779 -32.94 -13.10 -5.47
CA LYS A 779 -32.63 -14.08 -4.42
C LYS A 779 -33.84 -14.20 -3.49
N ASN A 780 -34.30 -15.42 -3.22
CA ASN A 780 -35.32 -15.65 -2.20
C ASN A 780 -34.80 -15.12 -0.85
N GLN A 781 -35.58 -14.23 -0.22
CA GLN A 781 -35.25 -13.63 1.08
C GLN A 781 -35.37 -14.61 2.23
#